data_AF-A0A3A4WGH2-F1
#
_entry.id   AF-A0A3A4WGH2-F1
#
_cell.length_a   1.000
_cell.length_b   1.000
_cell.length_c   1.000
_cell.angle_alpha   90.00
_cell.angle_beta   90.00
_cell.angle_gamma   90.00
#
_symmetry.space_group_name_H-M   'P 1'
#
loop_
_entity.id
_entity.type
_entity.pdbx_description
1 polymer ?
#
loop_
_entity_poly.entity_id
_entity_poly.type
_entity_poly.pdbx_seq_one_letter_code
_entity_poly.pdbx_strand_id
1 'polypeptide(L)'
;MATARRVTKFTEFKKMAQACCDTSRDERIKQYSLDYWKVSNPVIKTFFPDDILFMPEHLEKRKDGISLFIDPKLPNWISVNHTGAYILKLCDGKHTLSGIQAAVRKKYNIPPSAAEQAGKEVSDFINAAGLLEFVSDRKIERPEYPGRAKAIAPYKLDELWLYYTLACNLRCKHCLVDAGRGLKKELTTEEFKRVVDEAVKSGVKRFYITGGEPFIKDGIFELIRYITKAKKRELIVLTNGTLLDDKKIAELKKVMGPKLVLQVSLEGPNAGVHDKLRGKGSFDAAVKGIKNLTGIGIVPVVSTAISKFNEKEIGKTSRFLSKLGIQEHNILWMHAKGRGARNINELLVPSENIARTMRKLKKTYKEQEVILDNIESLKVRVRAKRGRKNDLCNNCYEKICVNSDGHVYPCASLNGDPAFNAGSVRKKSLKDIWLDSKVMKKGRENSVQNKPECRTCYLEYFCGGGCTSHSYYGSEVETGKGSITARDPYCSTYKALFEDIIWELASEGVPSQDGQGYSTPLVYNAMDSKFPSHLGAGIKSIDKKFDVGCYHCSCVLSVDVEDDEEVCKPEIKGHVTRTVKKKFSKAAHMPVADYYCPTGYTPKDLEHIPNEVLEVSYGCGNPAALADIKEGETIVDLGAGGGIDCFIAAKKLGRNGKVIGIDMTDEMVEKATANAEKVAKVLGYNVVEFRRGNIMELPVESNSVDLVISNCVINLTEDKTKVLDEIYRILKPGGRFIISDIVSDKPVPGYLKRDKELWNACLSGALTDRRFQESAENAGFPDVQLIKNYLYKKVQYIQFYSVTMKGAKPLKVGCGCSACG
;
A
#
# COMPACT_ATOMS: atom_id res chain seq x y z
N MET A 1 -2.69 71.52 -22.42
CA MET A 1 -4.12 71.68 -22.09
C MET A 1 -4.89 70.58 -22.82
N ALA A 2 -4.84 69.32 -22.40
CA ALA A 2 -5.02 68.76 -21.06
C ALA A 2 -6.46 69.00 -20.54
N THR A 3 -7.08 67.89 -20.10
CA THR A 3 -8.28 67.81 -19.25
C THR A 3 -9.62 68.29 -19.83
N ALA A 4 -10.17 67.58 -20.83
CA ALA A 4 -11.64 67.48 -20.98
C ALA A 4 -12.16 66.27 -21.79
N ARG A 5 -11.36 65.66 -22.69
CA ARG A 5 -11.83 64.55 -23.55
C ARG A 5 -11.59 63.12 -23.02
N ARG A 6 -11.29 62.93 -21.73
CA ARG A 6 -10.92 61.61 -21.17
C ARG A 6 -11.96 60.94 -20.25
N VAL A 7 -13.13 61.52 -20.04
CA VAL A 7 -14.07 61.02 -19.01
C VAL A 7 -15.15 60.08 -19.57
N THR A 8 -15.39 60.03 -20.88
CA THR A 8 -16.48 59.19 -21.45
C THR A 8 -16.07 57.81 -21.98
N LYS A 9 -14.78 57.42 -21.90
CA LYS A 9 -14.33 56.05 -22.26
C LYS A 9 -13.96 55.15 -21.06
N PHE A 10 -14.02 55.67 -19.83
CA PHE A 10 -13.69 54.88 -18.63
C PHE A 10 -14.90 54.21 -17.96
N THR A 11 -16.13 54.63 -18.28
CA THR A 11 -17.36 54.12 -17.67
C THR A 11 -17.96 52.92 -18.40
N GLU A 12 -17.73 52.76 -19.71
CA GLU A 12 -18.17 51.56 -20.45
C GLU A 12 -17.25 50.34 -20.23
N PHE A 13 -15.94 50.54 -20.02
CA PHE A 13 -15.03 49.45 -19.69
C PHE A 13 -15.25 48.87 -18.29
N LYS A 14 -15.83 49.66 -17.36
CA LYS A 14 -16.19 49.18 -16.02
C LYS A 14 -17.46 48.33 -16.01
N LYS A 15 -18.43 48.60 -16.89
CA LYS A 15 -19.68 47.80 -16.97
C LYS A 15 -19.50 46.45 -17.69
N MET A 16 -18.52 46.30 -18.58
CA MET A 16 -18.20 44.98 -19.19
C MET A 16 -17.22 44.13 -18.35
N ALA A 17 -16.50 44.71 -17.40
CA ALA A 17 -15.61 43.99 -16.48
C ALA A 17 -16.30 43.52 -15.18
N GLN A 18 -17.56 43.92 -14.94
CA GLN A 18 -18.32 43.60 -13.73
C GLN A 18 -19.36 42.49 -13.89
N ALA A 19 -19.39 41.78 -15.03
CA ALA A 19 -20.39 40.73 -15.29
C ALA A 19 -19.80 39.31 -15.45
N CYS A 20 -18.53 39.08 -15.11
CA CYS A 20 -17.93 37.73 -15.24
C CYS A 20 -16.97 37.32 -14.10
N CYS A 21 -16.87 38.14 -13.05
CA CYS A 21 -15.95 37.91 -11.93
C CYS A 21 -16.57 38.34 -10.59
N ASP A 22 -17.63 37.67 -10.14
CA ASP A 22 -17.97 37.68 -8.71
C ASP A 22 -17.71 36.29 -8.11
N THR A 23 -16.47 36.12 -7.69
CA THR A 23 -16.10 35.57 -6.39
C THR A 23 -14.64 35.93 -6.21
N SER A 24 -14.37 36.73 -5.18
CA SER A 24 -13.01 37.13 -4.86
C SER A 24 -12.17 35.91 -4.48
N ARG A 25 -10.88 35.94 -4.77
CA ARG A 25 -9.91 34.89 -4.40
C ARG A 25 -9.98 34.56 -2.90
N ASP A 26 -10.33 35.53 -2.07
CA ASP A 26 -10.41 35.41 -0.62
C ASP A 26 -11.70 34.71 -0.12
N GLU A 27 -12.82 34.83 -0.84
CA GLU A 27 -14.04 34.05 -0.56
C GLU A 27 -13.87 32.57 -0.90
N ARG A 28 -13.17 32.26 -2.01
CA ARG A 28 -12.79 30.87 -2.32
C ARG A 28 -11.90 30.29 -1.22
N ILE A 29 -10.95 31.06 -0.68
CA ILE A 29 -10.06 30.60 0.39
C ILE A 29 -10.83 30.35 1.70
N LYS A 30 -11.83 31.19 2.04
CA LYS A 30 -12.66 31.01 3.26
C LYS A 30 -13.60 29.81 3.20
N GLN A 31 -14.24 29.54 2.05
CA GLN A 31 -15.10 28.34 1.88
C GLN A 31 -14.31 27.03 2.08
N TYR A 32 -13.00 27.06 1.85
CA TYR A 32 -12.12 25.90 1.96
C TYR A 32 -11.26 25.90 3.25
N SER A 33 -11.60 26.67 4.27
CA SER A 33 -10.97 26.52 5.60
C SER A 33 -11.36 25.18 6.25
N LEU A 34 -10.38 24.44 6.77
CA LEU A 34 -10.54 23.09 7.36
C LEU A 34 -11.28 23.13 8.71
N ASP A 35 -11.31 24.27 9.39
CA ASP A 35 -11.81 24.39 10.77
C ASP A 35 -13.35 24.33 10.89
N TYR A 36 -14.08 24.42 9.78
CA TYR A 36 -15.56 24.52 9.76
C TYR A 36 -16.32 23.21 9.51
N TRP A 37 -15.65 22.06 9.43
CA TRP A 37 -16.24 20.86 8.83
C TRP A 37 -16.20 19.66 9.79
N LYS A 38 -17.22 19.53 10.64
CA LYS A 38 -17.45 18.32 11.47
C LYS A 38 -18.01 17.18 10.60
N VAL A 39 -17.41 16.00 10.69
CA VAL A 39 -17.86 14.75 10.07
C VAL A 39 -18.51 13.89 11.16
N SER A 40 -19.76 13.47 10.95
CA SER A 40 -20.55 12.65 11.87
C SER A 40 -20.32 11.14 11.64
N ASN A 41 -20.33 10.36 12.72
CA ASN A 41 -20.26 8.89 12.71
C ASN A 41 -21.56 8.25 12.17
N PRO A 42 -21.49 7.12 11.45
CA PRO A 42 -22.68 6.37 11.06
C PRO A 42 -23.30 5.66 12.28
N VAL A 43 -24.64 5.73 12.35
CA VAL A 43 -25.49 5.07 13.34
C VAL A 43 -25.67 3.61 12.94
N ILE A 44 -25.41 2.68 13.86
CA ILE A 44 -25.74 1.25 13.70
C ILE A 44 -27.26 1.14 13.58
N LYS A 45 -27.75 0.56 12.48
CA LYS A 45 -29.17 0.44 12.20
C LYS A 45 -29.67 -0.96 12.56
N THR A 46 -30.65 -1.03 13.45
CA THR A 46 -31.39 -2.26 13.78
C THR A 46 -32.75 -2.17 13.09
N PHE A 47 -33.17 -3.25 12.45
CA PHE A 47 -34.48 -3.34 11.79
C PHE A 47 -35.53 -3.99 12.70
N PHE A 48 -36.78 -3.54 12.58
CA PHE A 48 -37.93 -4.00 13.34
C PHE A 48 -38.87 -4.87 12.51
N PRO A 49 -39.73 -5.70 13.13
CA PRO A 49 -40.59 -6.66 12.42
C PRO A 49 -41.47 -6.08 11.31
N ASP A 50 -41.94 -4.84 11.47
CA ASP A 50 -42.84 -4.17 10.53
C ASP A 50 -42.12 -3.28 9.50
N ASP A 51 -40.78 -3.19 9.57
CA ASP A 51 -39.99 -2.41 8.62
C ASP A 51 -40.08 -3.04 7.23
N ILE A 52 -40.50 -2.22 6.24
CA ILE A 52 -40.46 -2.60 4.83
C ILE A 52 -39.03 -2.43 4.32
N LEU A 53 -38.45 -3.51 3.81
CA LEU A 53 -37.02 -3.54 3.49
C LEU A 53 -36.76 -3.38 1.99
N PHE A 54 -35.72 -2.61 1.67
CA PHE A 54 -35.26 -2.24 0.35
C PHE A 54 -33.79 -2.61 0.16
N MET A 55 -33.46 -3.18 -0.99
CA MET A 55 -32.10 -3.38 -1.48
C MET A 55 -31.79 -2.37 -2.60
N PRO A 56 -30.54 -1.90 -2.75
CA PRO A 56 -30.21 -1.00 -3.86
C PRO A 56 -30.34 -1.71 -5.22
N GLU A 57 -30.40 -0.91 -6.28
CA GLU A 57 -30.20 -1.42 -7.63
C GLU A 57 -28.83 -2.12 -7.70
N HIS A 58 -28.82 -3.35 -8.22
CA HIS A 58 -27.65 -4.21 -8.14
C HIS A 58 -27.55 -5.11 -9.38
N LEU A 59 -26.35 -5.60 -9.61
CA LEU A 59 -26.06 -6.72 -10.49
C LEU A 59 -25.84 -7.97 -9.63
N GLU A 60 -26.57 -9.04 -9.92
CA GLU A 60 -26.33 -10.36 -9.31
C GLU A 60 -25.50 -11.23 -10.26
N LYS A 61 -24.46 -11.88 -9.72
CA LYS A 61 -23.71 -12.94 -10.40
C LYS A 61 -23.61 -14.16 -9.48
N ARG A 62 -23.52 -15.36 -10.05
CA ARG A 62 -23.41 -16.62 -9.31
C ARG A 62 -22.26 -17.48 -9.81
N LYS A 63 -21.52 -18.10 -8.90
CA LYS A 63 -20.42 -19.01 -9.20
C LYS A 63 -20.13 -19.89 -7.98
N ASP A 64 -19.95 -21.20 -8.18
CA ASP A 64 -19.51 -22.15 -7.15
C ASP A 64 -20.30 -22.05 -5.81
N GLY A 65 -21.63 -21.92 -5.89
CA GLY A 65 -22.50 -21.79 -4.70
C GLY A 65 -22.55 -20.40 -4.06
N ILE A 66 -21.77 -19.44 -4.55
CA ILE A 66 -21.69 -18.07 -4.04
C ILE A 66 -22.55 -17.15 -4.92
N SER A 67 -23.37 -16.31 -4.29
CA SER A 67 -24.07 -15.22 -4.96
C SER A 67 -23.38 -13.90 -4.62
N LEU A 68 -22.99 -13.16 -5.65
CA LEU A 68 -22.31 -11.86 -5.58
C LEU A 68 -23.29 -10.78 -6.02
N PHE A 69 -23.53 -9.80 -5.15
CA PHE A 69 -24.34 -8.62 -5.44
C PHE A 69 -23.41 -7.40 -5.54
N ILE A 70 -23.53 -6.63 -6.63
CA ILE A 70 -22.72 -5.43 -6.87
C ILE A 70 -23.66 -4.23 -7.03
N ASP A 71 -23.49 -3.19 -6.22
CA ASP A 71 -24.11 -1.88 -6.45
C ASP A 71 -23.15 -1.04 -7.30
N PRO A 72 -23.48 -0.79 -8.59
CA PRO A 72 -22.60 -0.04 -9.48
C PRO A 72 -22.70 1.47 -9.26
N LYS A 73 -23.80 1.99 -8.72
CA LYS A 73 -24.04 3.44 -8.58
C LYS A 73 -23.49 3.98 -7.27
N LEU A 74 -23.49 3.19 -6.21
CA LEU A 74 -22.66 3.41 -5.02
C LEU A 74 -21.67 2.24 -4.96
N PRO A 75 -20.47 2.36 -5.55
CA PRO A 75 -19.56 1.23 -5.76
C PRO A 75 -19.37 0.45 -4.46
N ASN A 76 -20.01 -0.72 -4.40
CA ASN A 76 -20.08 -1.61 -3.24
C ASN A 76 -20.37 -3.03 -3.74
N TRP A 77 -19.95 -4.05 -2.99
CA TRP A 77 -20.23 -5.45 -3.30
C TRP A 77 -20.32 -6.29 -2.02
N ILE A 78 -21.14 -7.34 -2.08
CA ILE A 78 -21.33 -8.32 -1.01
C ILE A 78 -21.47 -9.72 -1.60
N SER A 79 -20.85 -10.71 -0.98
CA SER A 79 -21.00 -12.12 -1.32
C SER A 79 -21.71 -12.88 -0.21
N VAL A 80 -22.67 -13.73 -0.60
CA VAL A 80 -23.58 -14.43 0.32
C VAL A 80 -23.83 -15.85 -0.17
N ASN A 81 -24.32 -16.71 0.72
CA ASN A 81 -24.82 -18.04 0.35
C ASN A 81 -26.21 -17.98 -0.32
N HIS A 82 -26.74 -19.13 -0.76
CA HIS A 82 -28.01 -19.19 -1.50
C HIS A 82 -29.22 -18.73 -0.67
N THR A 83 -29.25 -19.03 0.65
CA THR A 83 -30.29 -18.52 1.56
C THR A 83 -30.21 -17.00 1.69
N GLY A 84 -29.01 -16.45 1.93
CA GLY A 84 -28.80 -15.00 2.01
C GLY A 84 -29.21 -14.30 0.70
N ALA A 85 -28.87 -14.88 -0.45
CA ALA A 85 -29.28 -14.36 -1.75
C ALA A 85 -30.80 -14.33 -1.93
N TYR A 86 -31.51 -15.33 -1.40
CA TYR A 86 -32.96 -15.33 -1.42
C TYR A 86 -33.55 -14.24 -0.51
N ILE A 87 -33.00 -14.08 0.70
CA ILE A 87 -33.43 -13.03 1.66
C ILE A 87 -33.24 -11.64 1.06
N LEU A 88 -32.06 -11.35 0.48
CA LEU A 88 -31.79 -10.05 -0.14
C LEU A 88 -32.80 -9.72 -1.24
N LYS A 89 -33.19 -10.70 -2.06
CA LYS A 89 -34.21 -10.51 -3.11
C LYS A 89 -35.61 -10.19 -2.59
N LEU A 90 -35.92 -10.56 -1.34
CA LEU A 90 -37.18 -10.20 -0.71
C LEU A 90 -37.17 -8.79 -0.12
N CYS A 91 -36.01 -8.14 -0.03
CA CYS A 91 -35.90 -6.71 0.32
C CYS A 91 -36.26 -5.84 -0.92
N ASP A 92 -37.46 -6.03 -1.44
CA ASP A 92 -37.96 -5.46 -2.70
C ASP A 92 -38.81 -4.18 -2.51
N GLY A 93 -38.91 -3.68 -1.29
CA GLY A 93 -39.77 -2.57 -0.91
C GLY A 93 -41.24 -2.95 -0.73
N LYS A 94 -41.56 -4.25 -0.67
CA LYS A 94 -42.93 -4.76 -0.45
C LYS A 94 -43.05 -5.66 0.78
N HIS A 95 -41.98 -6.35 1.15
CA HIS A 95 -41.99 -7.25 2.31
C HIS A 95 -41.48 -6.56 3.58
N THR A 96 -42.19 -6.80 4.68
CA THR A 96 -41.71 -6.49 6.03
C THR A 96 -40.68 -7.52 6.50
N LEU A 97 -39.85 -7.21 7.50
CA LEU A 97 -38.94 -8.20 8.10
C LEU A 97 -39.67 -9.49 8.53
N SER A 98 -40.84 -9.37 9.17
CA SER A 98 -41.69 -10.50 9.55
C SER A 98 -42.20 -11.28 8.33
N GLY A 99 -42.57 -10.57 7.26
CA GLY A 99 -42.97 -11.16 5.98
C GLY A 99 -41.83 -11.94 5.32
N ILE A 100 -40.59 -11.45 5.41
CA ILE A 100 -39.39 -12.15 4.91
C ILE A 100 -39.14 -13.43 5.71
N GLN A 101 -39.19 -13.37 7.04
CA GLN A 101 -39.06 -14.55 7.90
C GLN A 101 -40.10 -15.63 7.54
N ALA A 102 -41.37 -15.23 7.34
CA ALA A 102 -42.44 -16.13 6.93
C ALA A 102 -42.19 -16.74 5.53
N ALA A 103 -41.71 -15.93 4.58
CA ALA A 103 -41.37 -16.39 3.23
C ALA A 103 -40.21 -17.40 3.24
N VAL A 104 -39.17 -17.17 4.04
CA VAL A 104 -38.05 -18.10 4.23
C VAL A 104 -38.54 -19.41 4.84
N ARG A 105 -39.33 -19.36 5.91
CA ARG A 105 -39.92 -20.54 6.56
C ARG A 105 -40.71 -21.38 5.56
N LYS A 106 -41.56 -20.73 4.76
CA LYS A 106 -42.38 -21.39 3.73
C LYS A 106 -41.53 -22.00 2.62
N LYS A 107 -40.55 -21.25 2.08
CA LYS A 107 -39.74 -21.71 0.96
C LYS A 107 -38.95 -22.98 1.28
N TYR A 108 -38.41 -23.06 2.49
CA TYR A 108 -37.53 -24.17 2.87
C TYR A 108 -38.21 -25.20 3.79
N ASN A 109 -39.53 -25.16 3.93
CA ASN A 109 -40.32 -26.08 4.77
C ASN A 109 -39.78 -26.21 6.20
N ILE A 110 -39.40 -25.09 6.83
CA ILE A 110 -38.79 -25.09 8.17
C ILE A 110 -39.85 -25.48 9.21
N PRO A 111 -39.63 -26.53 10.01
CA PRO A 111 -40.62 -27.02 10.98
C PRO A 111 -40.86 -25.99 12.09
N PRO A 112 -42.04 -26.01 12.75
CA PRO A 112 -42.35 -25.09 13.85
C PRO A 112 -41.29 -25.06 14.96
N SER A 113 -40.68 -26.20 15.28
CA SER A 113 -39.63 -26.34 16.29
C SER A 113 -38.33 -25.58 15.98
N ALA A 114 -38.08 -25.24 14.71
CA ALA A 114 -36.89 -24.50 14.27
C ALA A 114 -37.23 -23.09 13.75
N ALA A 115 -38.51 -22.69 13.76
CA ALA A 115 -38.97 -21.46 13.14
C ALA A 115 -38.44 -20.20 13.84
N GLU A 116 -38.35 -20.21 15.17
CA GLU A 116 -37.83 -19.10 15.97
C GLU A 116 -36.35 -18.85 15.68
N GLN A 117 -35.53 -19.91 15.73
CA GLN A 117 -34.11 -19.85 15.41
C GLN A 117 -33.86 -19.36 13.99
N ALA A 118 -34.57 -19.91 13.00
CA ALA A 118 -34.46 -19.47 11.61
C ALA A 118 -34.88 -18.00 11.43
N GLY A 119 -35.90 -17.54 12.17
CA GLY A 119 -36.31 -16.14 12.20
C GLY A 119 -35.21 -15.22 12.73
N LYS A 120 -34.55 -15.61 13.83
CA LYS A 120 -33.41 -14.88 14.39
C LYS A 120 -32.24 -14.80 13.41
N GLU A 121 -31.90 -15.91 12.75
CA GLU A 121 -30.83 -15.95 11.75
C GLU A 121 -31.11 -15.04 10.54
N VAL A 122 -32.37 -14.96 10.09
CA VAL A 122 -32.80 -14.02 9.04
C VAL A 122 -32.63 -12.57 9.50
N SER A 123 -33.03 -12.24 10.73
CA SER A 123 -32.86 -10.90 11.29
C SER A 123 -31.39 -10.51 11.44
N ASP A 124 -30.56 -11.40 11.98
CA ASP A 124 -29.12 -11.18 12.14
C ASP A 124 -28.45 -10.93 10.78
N PHE A 125 -28.81 -11.71 9.75
CA PHE A 125 -28.34 -11.49 8.38
C PHE A 125 -28.80 -10.15 7.78
N ILE A 126 -30.06 -9.77 7.97
CA ILE A 126 -30.60 -8.49 7.48
C ILE A 126 -29.91 -7.30 8.16
N ASN A 127 -29.68 -7.37 9.47
CA ASN A 127 -28.93 -6.36 10.22
C ASN A 127 -27.49 -6.24 9.68
N ALA A 128 -26.82 -7.38 9.46
CA ALA A 128 -25.48 -7.39 8.85
C ALA A 128 -25.49 -6.76 7.44
N ALA A 129 -26.44 -7.14 6.58
CA ALA A 129 -26.56 -6.56 5.24
C ALA A 129 -26.89 -5.06 5.27
N GLY A 130 -27.64 -4.59 6.27
CA GLY A 130 -27.88 -3.17 6.52
C GLY A 130 -26.62 -2.39 6.89
N LEU A 131 -25.79 -2.95 7.78
CA LEU A 131 -24.47 -2.38 8.11
C LEU A 131 -23.52 -2.34 6.89
N LEU A 132 -23.75 -3.24 5.93
CA LEU A 132 -23.01 -3.30 4.67
C LEU A 132 -23.62 -2.42 3.57
N GLU A 133 -24.65 -1.63 3.89
CA GLU A 133 -25.38 -0.73 2.98
C GLU A 133 -26.08 -1.44 1.79
N PHE A 134 -26.43 -2.72 1.97
CA PHE A 134 -27.22 -3.51 1.02
C PHE A 134 -28.69 -3.67 1.42
N VAL A 135 -29.08 -3.30 2.65
CA VAL A 135 -30.48 -3.31 3.10
C VAL A 135 -30.82 -1.99 3.81
N SER A 136 -32.03 -1.49 3.60
CA SER A 136 -32.56 -0.24 4.16
C SER A 136 -34.05 -0.38 4.45
N ASP A 137 -34.59 0.32 5.45
CA ASP A 137 -36.04 0.42 5.75
C ASP A 137 -36.76 1.50 4.92
N ARG A 138 -36.00 2.17 4.05
CA ARG A 138 -36.45 3.23 3.16
C ARG A 138 -35.86 3.04 1.79
N LYS A 139 -36.60 3.49 0.78
CA LYS A 139 -36.14 3.48 -0.61
C LYS A 139 -34.78 4.19 -0.71
N ILE A 140 -33.82 3.51 -1.30
CA ILE A 140 -32.45 4.01 -1.44
C ILE A 140 -32.41 4.95 -2.64
N GLU A 141 -32.39 6.25 -2.39
CA GLU A 141 -32.19 7.26 -3.42
C GLU A 141 -30.70 7.46 -3.70
N ARG A 142 -30.31 7.44 -4.99
CA ARG A 142 -28.94 7.68 -5.43
C ARG A 142 -28.87 9.03 -6.15
N PRO A 143 -28.21 10.06 -5.57
CA PRO A 143 -28.10 11.34 -6.26
C PRO A 143 -27.26 11.20 -7.53
N GLU A 144 -27.63 11.90 -8.60
CA GLU A 144 -26.86 11.91 -9.84
C GLU A 144 -25.48 12.53 -9.58
N TYR A 145 -24.43 11.81 -9.97
CA TYR A 145 -23.06 12.26 -9.79
C TYR A 145 -22.68 13.29 -10.87
N PRO A 146 -22.40 14.56 -10.52
CA PRO A 146 -22.18 15.63 -11.49
C PRO A 146 -20.78 15.63 -12.15
N GLY A 147 -19.92 14.68 -11.77
CA GLY A 147 -18.53 14.60 -12.22
C GLY A 147 -17.52 15.23 -11.25
N ARG A 148 -16.24 14.83 -11.38
CA ARG A 148 -15.22 15.11 -10.36
C ARG A 148 -14.98 16.58 -10.06
N ALA A 149 -15.04 17.47 -11.05
CA ALA A 149 -14.79 18.89 -10.84
C ALA A 149 -15.79 19.60 -9.91
N LYS A 150 -16.96 18.97 -9.64
CA LYS A 150 -17.95 19.47 -8.68
C LYS A 150 -17.82 18.82 -7.30
N ALA A 151 -17.17 17.67 -7.21
CA ALA A 151 -17.03 16.90 -5.97
C ALA A 151 -15.66 17.08 -5.31
N ILE A 152 -14.62 17.33 -6.09
CA ILE A 152 -13.24 17.45 -5.62
C ILE A 152 -12.51 18.65 -6.23
N ALA A 153 -11.51 19.15 -5.51
CA ALA A 153 -10.62 20.23 -5.94
C ALA A 153 -9.14 19.83 -5.72
N PRO A 154 -8.21 20.35 -6.56
CA PRO A 154 -6.78 20.19 -6.31
C PRO A 154 -6.42 20.86 -4.98
N TYR A 155 -5.70 20.14 -4.11
CA TYR A 155 -5.25 20.64 -2.81
C TYR A 155 -3.73 20.72 -2.72
N LYS A 156 -3.04 19.61 -3.02
CA LYS A 156 -1.58 19.54 -3.08
C LYS A 156 -1.15 18.79 -4.34
N LEU A 157 -0.02 19.19 -4.90
CA LEU A 157 0.61 18.46 -5.98
C LEU A 157 1.48 17.39 -5.33
N ASP A 158 1.11 16.11 -5.39
CA ASP A 158 1.83 15.03 -4.71
C ASP A 158 2.99 14.47 -5.56
N GLU A 159 2.83 14.48 -6.89
CA GLU A 159 3.77 13.85 -7.84
C GLU A 159 4.23 14.81 -8.94
N LEU A 160 5.54 14.78 -9.24
CA LEU A 160 6.10 15.49 -10.40
C LEU A 160 6.97 14.59 -11.27
N TRP A 161 6.63 14.54 -12.56
CA TRP A 161 7.44 13.88 -13.59
C TRP A 161 8.36 14.88 -14.27
N LEU A 162 9.63 14.52 -14.39
CA LEU A 162 10.69 15.31 -15.01
C LEU A 162 11.26 14.51 -16.18
N TYR A 163 11.03 14.96 -17.41
CA TYR A 163 11.83 14.50 -18.55
C TYR A 163 13.16 15.22 -18.52
N TYR A 164 14.20 14.58 -17.99
CA TYR A 164 15.50 15.22 -17.77
C TYR A 164 16.20 15.56 -19.09
N THR A 165 16.02 14.70 -20.09
CA THR A 165 16.52 14.87 -21.46
C THR A 165 15.66 14.07 -22.44
N LEU A 166 15.61 14.43 -23.72
CA LEU A 166 15.10 13.55 -24.78
C LEU A 166 16.21 12.79 -25.53
N ALA A 167 17.47 13.01 -25.15
CA ALA A 167 18.59 12.22 -25.63
C ALA A 167 18.46 10.77 -25.17
N CYS A 168 18.68 9.81 -26.08
CA CYS A 168 18.63 8.38 -25.78
C CYS A 168 19.64 7.65 -26.67
N ASN A 169 20.35 6.70 -26.08
CA ASN A 169 21.29 5.83 -26.78
C ASN A 169 20.58 4.69 -27.54
N LEU A 170 19.28 4.52 -27.33
CA LEU A 170 18.43 3.55 -28.03
C LEU A 170 17.36 4.24 -28.87
N ARG A 171 16.82 3.51 -29.87
CA ARG A 171 15.69 3.96 -30.71
C ARG A 171 14.55 2.94 -30.72
N CYS A 172 14.04 2.61 -29.54
CA CYS A 172 13.01 1.57 -29.36
C CYS A 172 11.77 1.79 -30.26
N LYS A 173 11.25 0.72 -30.87
CA LYS A 173 10.08 0.76 -31.77
C LYS A 173 8.81 1.28 -31.09
N HIS A 174 8.64 1.01 -29.81
CA HIS A 174 7.45 1.38 -29.03
C HIS A 174 7.58 2.73 -28.29
N CYS A 175 8.64 3.51 -28.55
CA CYS A 175 8.94 4.70 -27.75
C CYS A 175 7.84 5.77 -27.85
N LEU A 176 7.23 6.06 -26.70
CA LEU A 176 6.15 7.01 -26.49
C LEU A 176 6.47 8.44 -26.93
N VAL A 177 7.67 8.92 -26.59
CA VAL A 177 8.10 10.32 -26.79
C VAL A 177 9.08 10.49 -27.95
N ASP A 178 9.26 9.45 -28.77
CA ASP A 178 10.18 9.46 -29.92
C ASP A 178 11.63 9.85 -29.55
N ALA A 179 12.10 9.49 -28.36
CA ALA A 179 13.43 9.84 -27.87
C ALA A 179 14.57 9.40 -28.80
N GLY A 180 15.69 10.12 -28.76
CA GLY A 180 16.86 9.86 -29.60
C GLY A 180 17.86 10.99 -29.49
N ARG A 181 17.75 12.02 -30.34
CA ARG A 181 18.57 13.23 -30.18
C ARG A 181 17.94 14.14 -29.11
N GLY A 182 18.78 14.73 -28.27
CA GLY A 182 18.34 15.74 -27.30
C GLY A 182 17.76 16.98 -27.98
N LEU A 183 16.96 17.75 -27.23
CA LEU A 183 16.44 19.02 -27.75
C LEU A 183 17.56 20.07 -27.84
N LYS A 184 17.42 21.03 -28.75
CA LYS A 184 18.40 22.12 -28.92
C LYS A 184 18.61 22.96 -27.65
N LYS A 185 17.56 23.11 -26.82
CA LYS A 185 17.56 23.95 -25.62
C LYS A 185 16.85 23.26 -24.47
N GLU A 186 17.49 22.25 -23.90
CA GLU A 186 17.01 21.62 -22.67
C GLU A 186 17.27 22.50 -21.44
N LEU A 187 16.58 22.19 -20.34
CA LEU A 187 16.82 22.77 -19.03
C LEU A 187 18.16 22.30 -18.48
N THR A 188 18.89 23.17 -17.80
CA THR A 188 20.10 22.80 -17.06
C THR A 188 19.74 22.07 -15.76
N THR A 189 20.71 21.39 -15.13
CA THR A 189 20.54 20.76 -13.82
C THR A 189 20.08 21.78 -12.77
N GLU A 190 20.62 23.00 -12.78
CA GLU A 190 20.18 24.09 -11.90
C GLU A 190 18.73 24.53 -12.16
N GLU A 191 18.33 24.61 -13.43
CA GLU A 191 16.93 24.89 -13.75
C GLU A 191 16.00 23.79 -13.21
N PHE A 192 16.38 22.52 -13.31
CA PHE A 192 15.63 21.42 -12.70
C PHE A 192 15.58 21.50 -11.17
N LYS A 193 16.66 21.87 -10.49
CA LYS A 193 16.65 22.08 -9.04
C LYS A 193 15.66 23.17 -8.62
N ARG A 194 15.57 24.27 -9.38
CA ARG A 194 14.55 25.31 -9.14
C ARG A 194 13.13 24.76 -9.30
N VAL A 195 12.88 23.96 -10.34
CA VAL A 195 11.58 23.29 -10.53
C VAL A 195 11.26 22.35 -9.36
N VAL A 196 12.24 21.59 -8.88
CA VAL A 196 12.11 20.73 -7.69
C VAL A 196 11.73 21.57 -6.46
N ASP A 197 12.33 22.74 -6.27
CA ASP A 197 12.01 23.62 -5.14
C ASP A 197 10.58 24.15 -5.19
N GLU A 198 10.12 24.58 -6.36
CA GLU A 198 8.73 25.02 -6.55
C GLU A 198 7.74 23.86 -6.35
N ALA A 199 8.09 22.67 -6.80
CA ALA A 199 7.31 21.46 -6.64
C ALA A 199 7.17 21.05 -5.18
N VAL A 200 8.27 21.02 -4.42
CA VAL A 200 8.26 20.72 -2.98
C VAL A 200 7.41 21.74 -2.22
N LYS A 201 7.50 23.03 -2.55
CA LYS A 201 6.64 24.07 -1.97
C LYS A 201 5.15 23.87 -2.29
N SER A 202 4.85 23.20 -3.39
CA SER A 202 3.48 22.88 -3.83
C SER A 202 2.94 21.56 -3.26
N GLY A 203 3.76 20.84 -2.49
CA GLY A 203 3.39 19.61 -1.79
C GLY A 203 4.06 18.33 -2.31
N VAL A 204 4.90 18.41 -3.36
CA VAL A 204 5.40 17.21 -4.04
C VAL A 204 6.27 16.37 -3.12
N LYS A 205 5.88 15.11 -2.98
CA LYS A 205 6.58 14.10 -2.17
C LYS A 205 7.39 13.15 -3.03
N ARG A 206 6.89 12.85 -4.24
CA ARG A 206 7.46 11.87 -5.16
C ARG A 206 7.83 12.51 -6.50
N PHE A 207 9.07 12.27 -6.91
CA PHE A 207 9.58 12.69 -8.21
C PHE A 207 9.83 11.47 -9.10
N TYR A 208 9.60 11.66 -10.39
CA TYR A 208 9.99 10.70 -11.42
C TYR A 208 10.97 11.37 -12.36
N ILE A 209 12.16 10.78 -12.54
CA ILE A 209 13.07 11.19 -13.61
C ILE A 209 12.97 10.18 -14.73
N THR A 210 12.63 10.68 -15.91
CA THR A 210 12.53 9.92 -17.15
C THR A 210 13.07 10.77 -18.31
N GLY A 211 12.77 10.41 -19.55
CA GLY A 211 13.29 11.12 -20.70
C GLY A 211 13.25 10.32 -21.99
N GLY A 212 14.33 10.49 -22.75
CA GLY A 212 15.05 9.37 -23.34
C GLY A 212 15.75 8.57 -22.23
N GLU A 213 17.07 8.64 -22.15
CA GLU A 213 17.87 7.95 -21.14
C GLU A 213 18.51 8.96 -20.17
N PRO A 214 18.05 9.06 -18.90
CA PRO A 214 18.54 10.06 -17.95
C PRO A 214 20.06 10.02 -17.72
N PHE A 215 20.68 8.82 -17.76
CA PHE A 215 22.10 8.65 -17.49
C PHE A 215 23.03 9.11 -18.64
N ILE A 216 22.48 9.66 -19.73
CA ILE A 216 23.26 10.31 -20.80
C ILE A 216 23.67 11.73 -20.44
N LYS A 217 22.78 12.46 -19.75
CA LYS A 217 22.97 13.89 -19.51
C LYS A 217 23.74 14.10 -18.21
N ASP A 218 24.74 14.97 -18.28
CA ASP A 218 25.54 15.35 -17.11
C ASP A 218 24.68 15.94 -15.98
N GLY A 219 25.15 15.82 -14.75
CA GLY A 219 24.45 16.32 -13.55
C GLY A 219 23.32 15.42 -13.04
N ILE A 220 23.05 14.25 -13.64
CA ILE A 220 22.01 13.33 -13.15
C ILE A 220 22.23 12.89 -11.69
N PHE A 221 23.46 12.54 -11.31
CA PHE A 221 23.79 12.12 -9.93
C PHE A 221 23.64 13.26 -8.92
N GLU A 222 23.92 14.49 -9.36
CA GLU A 222 23.71 15.68 -8.57
C GLU A 222 22.22 15.92 -8.34
N LEU A 223 21.39 15.80 -9.37
CA LEU A 223 19.94 15.93 -9.25
C LEU A 223 19.32 14.82 -8.39
N ILE A 224 19.78 13.58 -8.53
CA ILE A 224 19.38 12.45 -7.66
C ILE A 224 19.66 12.81 -6.21
N ARG A 225 20.90 13.20 -5.90
CA ARG A 225 21.32 13.60 -4.55
C ARG A 225 20.50 14.77 -4.01
N TYR A 226 20.21 15.75 -4.87
CA TYR A 226 19.41 16.92 -4.51
C TYR A 226 18.00 16.51 -4.08
N ILE A 227 17.31 15.69 -4.88
CA ILE A 227 15.95 15.26 -4.59
C ILE A 227 15.92 14.34 -3.36
N THR A 228 16.75 13.29 -3.34
CA THR A 228 16.66 12.23 -2.33
C THR A 228 17.28 12.60 -0.99
N LYS A 229 18.42 13.30 -0.99
CA LYS A 229 19.16 13.65 0.25
C LYS A 229 18.84 15.07 0.71
N ALA A 230 18.95 16.07 -0.18
CA ALA A 230 18.76 17.46 0.22
C ALA A 230 17.29 17.81 0.44
N LYS A 231 16.40 17.38 -0.46
CA LYS A 231 14.94 17.61 -0.33
C LYS A 231 14.22 16.50 0.41
N LYS A 232 14.90 15.38 0.69
CA LYS A 232 14.35 14.21 1.38
C LYS A 232 13.09 13.67 0.71
N ARG A 233 13.02 13.72 -0.62
CA ARG A 233 11.88 13.29 -1.43
C ARG A 233 12.13 11.93 -2.05
N GLU A 234 11.06 11.17 -2.28
CA GLU A 234 11.16 9.92 -3.02
C GLU A 234 11.47 10.24 -4.48
N LEU A 235 12.36 9.45 -5.08
CA LEU A 235 12.74 9.56 -6.47
C LEU A 235 12.73 8.18 -7.14
N ILE A 236 11.95 8.08 -8.20
CA ILE A 236 11.99 6.94 -9.11
C ILE A 236 12.70 7.39 -10.38
N VAL A 237 13.80 6.72 -10.75
CA VAL A 237 14.51 6.98 -12.02
C VAL A 237 14.24 5.84 -12.99
N LEU A 238 13.69 6.16 -14.15
CA LEU A 238 13.43 5.22 -15.23
C LEU A 238 14.65 5.18 -16.16
N THR A 239 15.19 3.99 -16.39
CA THR A 239 16.35 3.77 -17.27
C THR A 239 16.17 2.54 -18.14
N ASN A 240 16.82 2.52 -19.30
CA ASN A 240 16.97 1.34 -20.12
C ASN A 240 18.05 0.36 -19.58
N GLY A 241 18.81 0.77 -18.54
CA GLY A 241 19.80 -0.06 -17.86
C GLY A 241 21.12 -0.28 -18.61
N THR A 242 21.18 0.04 -19.91
CA THR A 242 22.32 -0.28 -20.78
C THR A 242 23.58 0.53 -20.48
N LEU A 243 23.43 1.67 -19.81
CA LEU A 243 24.53 2.56 -19.49
C LEU A 243 25.12 2.34 -18.10
N LEU A 244 24.62 1.40 -17.29
CA LEU A 244 25.04 1.22 -15.88
C LEU A 244 26.37 0.45 -15.74
N ASP A 245 27.41 1.05 -16.29
CA ASP A 245 28.82 0.63 -16.18
C ASP A 245 29.41 0.87 -14.78
N ASP A 246 30.62 0.35 -14.52
CA ASP A 246 31.27 0.41 -13.21
C ASP A 246 31.46 1.86 -12.71
N LYS A 247 31.70 2.81 -13.63
CA LYS A 247 31.84 4.23 -13.30
C LYS A 247 30.53 4.81 -12.77
N LYS A 248 29.41 4.59 -13.45
CA LYS A 248 28.10 5.06 -12.97
C LYS A 248 27.63 4.32 -11.74
N ILE A 249 27.99 3.05 -11.59
CA ILE A 249 27.70 2.27 -10.38
C ILE A 249 28.46 2.84 -9.18
N ALA A 250 29.73 3.24 -9.34
CA ALA A 250 30.48 3.94 -8.31
C ALA A 250 29.83 5.28 -7.91
N GLU A 251 29.27 6.03 -8.88
CA GLU A 251 28.50 7.24 -8.58
C GLU A 251 27.15 6.93 -7.89
N LEU A 252 26.44 5.88 -8.31
CA LEU A 252 25.21 5.42 -7.66
C LEU A 252 25.44 5.04 -6.20
N LYS A 253 26.55 4.34 -5.87
CA LYS A 253 26.91 4.04 -4.48
C LYS A 253 26.98 5.29 -3.60
N LYS A 254 27.40 6.44 -4.15
CA LYS A 254 27.49 7.71 -3.41
C LYS A 254 26.12 8.35 -3.15
N VAL A 255 25.11 8.03 -3.96
CA VAL A 255 23.78 8.68 -3.91
C VAL A 255 22.63 7.75 -3.55
N MET A 256 22.86 6.44 -3.51
CA MET A 256 21.87 5.43 -3.12
C MET A 256 21.35 5.64 -1.70
N GLY A 257 20.14 5.13 -1.46
CA GLY A 257 19.43 5.23 -0.19
C GLY A 257 17.96 4.81 -0.36
N PRO A 258 17.20 4.74 0.74
CA PRO A 258 15.84 4.18 0.75
C PRO A 258 14.82 4.99 -0.05
N LYS A 259 15.14 6.24 -0.41
CA LYS A 259 14.30 7.13 -1.23
C LYS A 259 14.59 7.07 -2.73
N LEU A 260 15.57 6.26 -3.15
CA LEU A 260 15.92 6.08 -4.55
C LEU A 260 15.45 4.71 -5.02
N VAL A 261 14.50 4.70 -5.95
CA VAL A 261 14.07 3.49 -6.67
C VAL A 261 14.54 3.61 -8.11
N LEU A 262 15.11 2.53 -8.64
CA LEU A 262 15.41 2.43 -10.07
C LEU A 262 14.42 1.50 -10.74
N GLN A 263 13.85 1.99 -11.84
CA GLN A 263 13.02 1.18 -12.72
C GLN A 263 13.80 0.90 -14.01
N VAL A 264 14.12 -0.37 -14.24
CA VAL A 264 14.85 -0.81 -15.42
C VAL A 264 13.88 -1.43 -16.43
N SER A 265 14.04 -1.06 -17.69
CA SER A 265 13.22 -1.65 -18.75
C SER A 265 13.82 -2.96 -19.29
N LEU A 266 13.03 -4.02 -19.38
CA LEU A 266 13.43 -5.29 -19.99
C LEU A 266 12.23 -5.95 -20.67
N GLU A 267 12.32 -6.32 -21.95
CA GLU A 267 11.13 -6.76 -22.70
C GLU A 267 10.95 -8.27 -22.85
N GLY A 268 11.89 -9.09 -22.37
CA GLY A 268 11.91 -10.52 -22.63
C GLY A 268 12.95 -11.28 -21.81
N PRO A 269 12.93 -12.63 -21.85
CA PRO A 269 13.87 -13.46 -21.12
C PRO A 269 15.23 -13.63 -21.84
N ASN A 270 15.37 -13.12 -23.06
CA ASN A 270 16.58 -13.22 -23.89
C ASN A 270 16.63 -12.12 -24.97
N ALA A 271 17.79 -11.99 -25.61
CA ALA A 271 18.03 -11.05 -26.70
C ALA A 271 17.08 -11.23 -27.89
N GLY A 272 16.74 -12.46 -28.26
CA GLY A 272 15.84 -12.76 -29.38
C GLY A 272 14.43 -12.18 -29.25
N VAL A 273 14.00 -11.87 -28.02
CA VAL A 273 12.72 -11.18 -27.73
C VAL A 273 12.96 -9.70 -27.48
N HIS A 274 13.89 -9.37 -26.58
CA HIS A 274 14.11 -7.99 -26.14
C HIS A 274 14.60 -7.08 -27.27
N ASP A 275 15.57 -7.54 -28.05
CA ASP A 275 16.25 -6.71 -29.05
C ASP A 275 15.32 -6.36 -30.23
N LYS A 276 14.27 -7.15 -30.48
CA LYS A 276 13.25 -6.85 -31.50
C LYS A 276 12.55 -5.50 -31.24
N LEU A 277 12.41 -5.13 -29.97
CA LEU A 277 11.79 -3.88 -29.55
C LEU A 277 12.79 -2.76 -29.32
N ARG A 278 13.96 -3.07 -28.74
CA ARG A 278 14.90 -2.08 -28.17
C ARG A 278 16.20 -1.92 -28.95
N GLY A 279 16.51 -2.82 -29.88
CA GLY A 279 17.70 -2.81 -30.73
C GLY A 279 18.71 -3.89 -30.34
N LYS A 280 19.57 -4.27 -31.29
CA LYS A 280 20.57 -5.33 -31.12
C LYS A 280 21.54 -5.02 -29.98
N GLY A 281 21.81 -6.00 -29.12
CA GLY A 281 22.74 -5.92 -27.99
C GLY A 281 22.18 -5.22 -26.74
N SER A 282 20.93 -4.76 -26.79
CA SER A 282 20.33 -4.03 -25.66
C SER A 282 19.95 -4.95 -24.50
N PHE A 283 19.61 -6.21 -24.77
CA PHE A 283 19.34 -7.20 -23.72
C PHE A 283 20.55 -7.44 -22.81
N ASP A 284 21.70 -7.80 -23.39
CA ASP A 284 22.89 -8.14 -22.62
C ASP A 284 23.39 -6.94 -21.81
N ALA A 285 23.34 -5.74 -22.41
CA ALA A 285 23.68 -4.50 -21.72
C ALA A 285 22.72 -4.20 -20.56
N ALA A 286 21.41 -4.36 -20.74
CA ALA A 286 20.42 -4.14 -19.69
C ALA A 286 20.57 -5.17 -18.55
N VAL A 287 20.77 -6.45 -18.87
CA VAL A 287 21.01 -7.51 -17.87
C VAL A 287 22.30 -7.28 -17.10
N LYS A 288 23.38 -6.86 -17.77
CA LYS A 288 24.62 -6.43 -17.10
C LYS A 288 24.34 -5.29 -16.13
N GLY A 289 23.60 -4.27 -16.56
CA GLY A 289 23.20 -3.15 -15.70
C GLY A 289 22.39 -3.60 -14.47
N ILE A 290 21.44 -4.52 -14.65
CA ILE A 290 20.66 -5.10 -13.54
C ILE A 290 21.59 -5.82 -12.55
N LYS A 291 22.49 -6.68 -13.03
CA LYS A 291 23.46 -7.39 -12.17
C LYS A 291 24.38 -6.44 -11.42
N ASN A 292 24.80 -5.36 -12.07
CA ASN A 292 25.62 -4.35 -11.44
C ASN A 292 24.87 -3.61 -10.32
N LEU A 293 23.58 -3.32 -10.51
CA LEU A 293 22.73 -2.73 -9.46
C LEU A 293 22.55 -3.68 -8.28
N THR A 294 22.22 -4.95 -8.54
CA THR A 294 22.01 -5.92 -7.47
C THR A 294 23.30 -6.19 -6.69
N GLY A 295 24.45 -6.20 -7.37
CA GLY A 295 25.77 -6.32 -6.75
C GLY A 295 26.14 -5.20 -5.77
N ILE A 296 25.43 -4.07 -5.81
CA ILE A 296 25.60 -2.97 -4.84
C ILE A 296 24.43 -2.85 -3.85
N GLY A 297 23.50 -3.81 -3.85
CA GLY A 297 22.35 -3.83 -2.96
C GLY A 297 21.13 -3.03 -3.46
N ILE A 298 21.13 -2.54 -4.70
CA ILE A 298 19.93 -1.94 -5.31
C ILE A 298 19.20 -3.04 -6.10
N VAL A 299 18.02 -3.44 -5.64
CA VAL A 299 17.13 -4.33 -6.39
C VAL A 299 16.18 -3.45 -7.20
N PRO A 300 16.34 -3.34 -8.53
CA PRO A 300 15.46 -2.50 -9.33
C PRO A 300 14.09 -3.15 -9.53
N VAL A 301 13.09 -2.30 -9.77
CA VAL A 301 11.82 -2.73 -10.35
C VAL A 301 12.03 -2.92 -11.85
N VAL A 302 11.56 -4.03 -12.41
CA VAL A 302 11.62 -4.23 -13.86
C VAL A 302 10.28 -3.97 -14.51
N SER A 303 10.27 -3.15 -15.56
CA SER A 303 9.09 -2.86 -16.38
C SER A 303 9.20 -3.52 -17.76
N THR A 304 8.14 -4.21 -18.17
CA THR A 304 7.98 -4.79 -19.51
C THR A 304 6.81 -4.15 -20.25
N ALA A 305 7.03 -3.59 -21.43
CA ALA A 305 5.97 -3.13 -22.31
C ALA A 305 5.43 -4.31 -23.12
N ILE A 306 4.16 -4.68 -22.89
CA ILE A 306 3.55 -5.78 -23.62
C ILE A 306 3.32 -5.40 -25.09
N SER A 307 3.72 -6.29 -25.99
CA SER A 307 3.57 -6.17 -27.45
C SER A 307 3.41 -7.55 -28.10
N LYS A 308 3.06 -7.59 -29.38
CA LYS A 308 2.99 -8.86 -30.15
C LYS A 308 4.32 -9.62 -30.15
N PHE A 309 5.45 -8.94 -29.94
CA PHE A 309 6.77 -9.59 -29.91
C PHE A 309 7.03 -10.39 -28.63
N ASN A 310 6.38 -10.05 -27.51
CA ASN A 310 6.70 -10.61 -26.19
C ASN A 310 5.49 -11.12 -25.40
N GLU A 311 4.23 -10.92 -25.84
CA GLU A 311 3.03 -11.29 -25.08
C GLU A 311 3.02 -12.76 -24.60
N LYS A 312 3.58 -13.68 -25.40
CA LYS A 312 3.66 -15.12 -25.09
C LYS A 312 4.82 -15.47 -24.16
N GLU A 313 5.78 -14.56 -24.01
CA GLU A 313 7.04 -14.76 -23.30
C GLU A 313 7.06 -14.11 -21.92
N ILE A 314 6.10 -13.24 -21.58
CA ILE A 314 6.06 -12.50 -20.29
C ILE A 314 6.17 -13.42 -19.06
N GLY A 315 5.53 -14.60 -19.09
CA GLY A 315 5.65 -15.58 -18.00
C GLY A 315 7.08 -16.13 -17.85
N LYS A 316 7.80 -16.33 -18.97
CA LYS A 316 9.22 -16.70 -18.94
C LYS A 316 10.11 -15.52 -18.53
N THR A 317 9.78 -14.30 -18.93
CA THR A 317 10.44 -13.08 -18.44
C THR A 317 10.37 -13.00 -16.93
N SER A 318 9.18 -13.19 -16.33
CA SER A 318 9.01 -13.14 -14.87
C SER A 318 9.86 -14.19 -14.14
N ARG A 319 9.92 -15.42 -14.67
CA ARG A 319 10.83 -16.47 -14.16
C ARG A 319 12.30 -16.10 -14.26
N PHE A 320 12.70 -15.52 -15.38
CA PHE A 320 14.07 -15.06 -15.59
C PHE A 320 14.44 -13.96 -14.59
N LEU A 321 13.54 -13.00 -14.36
CA LEU A 321 13.73 -11.92 -13.39
C LEU A 321 13.85 -12.44 -11.95
N SER A 322 13.01 -13.40 -11.55
CA SER A 322 13.11 -14.06 -10.25
C SER A 322 14.50 -14.70 -10.03
N LYS A 323 15.03 -15.39 -11.05
CA LYS A 323 16.40 -15.97 -11.02
C LYS A 323 17.50 -14.92 -10.93
N LEU A 324 17.24 -13.68 -11.33
CA LEU A 324 18.16 -12.55 -11.18
C LEU A 324 18.04 -11.83 -9.83
N GLY A 325 17.19 -12.33 -8.92
CA GLY A 325 16.93 -11.70 -7.62
C GLY A 325 15.97 -10.52 -7.67
N ILE A 326 15.21 -10.35 -8.76
CA ILE A 326 14.20 -9.30 -8.89
C ILE A 326 12.90 -9.71 -8.23
N GLN A 327 12.34 -8.81 -7.43
CA GLN A 327 11.17 -9.05 -6.58
C GLN A 327 9.87 -8.46 -7.15
N GLU A 328 9.98 -7.50 -8.05
CA GLU A 328 8.84 -6.77 -8.61
C GLU A 328 8.94 -6.67 -10.13
N HIS A 329 7.85 -7.04 -10.81
CA HIS A 329 7.74 -6.99 -12.26
C HIS A 329 6.43 -6.31 -12.68
N ASN A 330 6.58 -5.15 -13.31
CA ASN A 330 5.50 -4.29 -13.76
C ASN A 330 5.23 -4.47 -15.26
N ILE A 331 3.96 -4.64 -15.64
CA ILE A 331 3.56 -4.78 -17.05
C ILE A 331 2.92 -3.48 -17.54
N LEU A 332 3.55 -2.87 -18.54
CA LEU A 332 3.07 -1.63 -19.16
C LEU A 332 2.23 -1.94 -20.39
N TRP A 333 1.02 -1.35 -20.44
CA TRP A 333 0.16 -1.42 -21.61
C TRP A 333 0.51 -0.29 -22.57
N MET A 334 0.75 -0.65 -23.82
CA MET A 334 1.36 0.24 -24.78
C MET A 334 0.48 1.46 -25.10
N HIS A 335 1.10 2.62 -25.20
CA HIS A 335 0.44 3.83 -25.69
C HIS A 335 0.62 3.96 -27.21
N ALA A 336 -0.46 4.28 -27.91
CA ALA A 336 -0.45 4.53 -29.35
C ALA A 336 0.09 5.94 -29.69
N LYS A 337 1.30 6.28 -29.24
CA LYS A 337 1.93 7.60 -29.44
C LYS A 337 3.37 7.46 -29.94
N GLY A 338 3.88 8.48 -30.64
CA GLY A 338 5.29 8.56 -31.02
C GLY A 338 5.67 7.45 -31.99
N ARG A 339 6.77 6.73 -31.73
CA ARG A 339 7.12 5.55 -32.53
C ARG A 339 6.15 4.40 -32.29
N GLY A 340 5.53 4.30 -31.12
CA GLY A 340 4.49 3.32 -30.84
C GLY A 340 3.29 3.43 -31.79
N ALA A 341 2.82 4.66 -32.06
CA ALA A 341 1.76 4.91 -33.04
C ALA A 341 2.16 4.48 -34.46
N ARG A 342 3.37 4.85 -34.90
CA ARG A 342 3.87 4.54 -36.24
C ARG A 342 4.06 3.04 -36.49
N ASN A 343 4.27 2.26 -35.41
CA ASN A 343 4.48 0.82 -35.47
C ASN A 343 3.29 0.05 -34.87
N ILE A 344 2.12 0.67 -34.73
CA ILE A 344 1.01 0.10 -33.95
C ILE A 344 0.55 -1.27 -34.47
N ASN A 345 0.58 -1.48 -35.78
CA ASN A 345 0.18 -2.75 -36.42
C ASN A 345 1.10 -3.92 -36.04
N GLU A 346 2.40 -3.66 -35.86
CA GLU A 346 3.39 -4.64 -35.41
C GLU A 346 3.35 -4.86 -33.89
N LEU A 347 2.91 -3.86 -33.12
CA LEU A 347 3.10 -3.85 -31.68
C LEU A 347 1.83 -4.18 -30.89
N LEU A 348 0.65 -3.72 -31.33
CA LEU A 348 -0.57 -3.67 -30.51
C LEU A 348 -1.09 -5.07 -30.19
N VAL A 349 -1.22 -5.36 -28.90
CA VAL A 349 -1.84 -6.58 -28.43
C VAL A 349 -3.33 -6.31 -28.18
N PRO A 350 -4.24 -7.13 -28.74
CA PRO A 350 -5.66 -7.02 -28.44
C PRO A 350 -5.94 -7.11 -26.92
N SER A 351 -6.92 -6.33 -26.47
CA SER A 351 -7.30 -6.19 -25.06
C SER A 351 -7.59 -7.54 -24.36
N GLU A 352 -8.19 -8.47 -25.09
CA GLU A 352 -8.54 -9.81 -24.63
C GLU A 352 -7.30 -10.70 -24.43
N ASN A 353 -6.26 -10.49 -25.25
CA ASN A 353 -4.99 -11.18 -25.11
C ASN A 353 -4.20 -10.64 -23.92
N ILE A 354 -4.23 -9.34 -23.67
CA ILE A 354 -3.64 -8.76 -22.45
C ILE A 354 -4.29 -9.37 -21.20
N ALA A 355 -5.63 -9.43 -21.16
CA ALA A 355 -6.36 -10.06 -20.04
C ALA A 355 -5.92 -11.51 -19.81
N ARG A 356 -5.80 -12.29 -20.90
CA ARG A 356 -5.34 -13.68 -20.86
C ARG A 356 -3.90 -13.81 -20.33
N THR A 357 -3.01 -12.93 -20.75
CA THR A 357 -1.62 -12.89 -20.29
C THR A 357 -1.55 -12.53 -18.81
N MET A 358 -2.29 -11.51 -18.36
CA MET A 358 -2.34 -11.11 -16.95
C MET A 358 -2.90 -12.22 -16.04
N ARG A 359 -3.92 -12.98 -16.49
CA ARG A 359 -4.42 -14.17 -15.77
C ARG A 359 -3.38 -15.28 -15.63
N LYS A 360 -2.67 -15.59 -16.71
CA LYS A 360 -1.58 -16.60 -16.69
C LYS A 360 -0.44 -16.18 -15.78
N LEU A 361 -0.10 -14.90 -15.81
CA LEU A 361 0.92 -14.31 -14.94
C LEU A 361 0.55 -14.49 -13.47
N LYS A 362 -0.66 -14.14 -13.07
CA LYS A 362 -1.15 -14.29 -11.69
C LYS A 362 -0.89 -15.70 -11.13
N LYS A 363 -1.10 -16.75 -11.93
CA LYS A 363 -0.78 -18.14 -11.55
C LYS A 363 0.71 -18.35 -11.33
N THR A 364 1.53 -17.88 -12.27
CA THR A 364 3.01 -17.98 -12.19
C THR A 364 3.57 -17.25 -10.97
N TYR A 365 3.01 -16.09 -10.61
CA TYR A 365 3.45 -15.30 -9.46
C TYR A 365 3.13 -15.93 -8.12
N LYS A 366 1.94 -16.57 -7.97
CA LYS A 366 1.59 -17.32 -6.76
C LYS A 366 2.60 -18.44 -6.46
N GLU A 367 3.27 -18.97 -7.48
CA GLU A 367 4.26 -20.04 -7.37
C GLU A 367 5.70 -19.54 -7.11
N GLN A 368 6.00 -18.25 -7.32
CA GLN A 368 7.38 -17.73 -7.45
C GLN A 368 7.72 -16.55 -6.55
N GLU A 369 6.81 -16.13 -5.66
CA GLU A 369 6.98 -15.04 -4.69
C GLU A 369 7.33 -13.65 -5.29
N VAL A 370 7.19 -13.45 -6.60
CA VAL A 370 7.34 -12.12 -7.23
C VAL A 370 6.00 -11.38 -7.19
N ILE A 371 6.02 -10.06 -6.95
CA ILE A 371 4.80 -9.24 -6.86
C ILE A 371 4.43 -8.70 -8.25
N LEU A 372 3.16 -8.88 -8.65
CA LEU A 372 2.60 -8.27 -9.85
C LEU A 372 1.85 -6.98 -9.49
N ASP A 373 2.56 -5.87 -9.64
CA ASP A 373 2.15 -4.52 -9.29
C ASP A 373 0.76 -4.13 -9.84
N ASN A 374 0.49 -4.42 -11.11
CA ASN A 374 -0.76 -4.05 -11.77
C ASN A 374 -2.01 -4.62 -11.08
N ILE A 375 -1.94 -5.85 -10.53
CA ILE A 375 -3.10 -6.51 -9.92
C ILE A 375 -3.41 -5.88 -8.56
N GLU A 376 -2.37 -5.57 -7.78
CA GLU A 376 -2.52 -4.96 -6.47
C GLU A 376 -3.13 -3.55 -6.57
N SER A 377 -2.73 -2.75 -7.57
CA SER A 377 -3.37 -1.44 -7.82
C SER A 377 -4.86 -1.54 -8.15
N LEU A 378 -5.26 -2.56 -8.92
CA LEU A 378 -6.68 -2.80 -9.24
C LEU A 378 -7.46 -3.32 -8.03
N LYS A 379 -6.84 -4.18 -7.20
CA LYS A 379 -7.41 -4.67 -5.94
C LYS A 379 -7.75 -3.54 -4.97
N VAL A 380 -6.85 -2.57 -4.83
CA VAL A 380 -7.10 -1.39 -3.98
C VAL A 380 -8.41 -0.72 -4.38
N ARG A 381 -8.68 -0.53 -5.67
CA ARG A 381 -9.89 0.20 -6.13
C ARG A 381 -11.21 -0.53 -5.84
N VAL A 382 -11.20 -1.86 -5.69
CA VAL A 382 -12.39 -2.65 -5.33
C VAL A 382 -12.52 -2.90 -3.83
N ARG A 383 -11.49 -2.55 -3.04
CA ARG A 383 -11.50 -2.63 -1.57
C ARG A 383 -11.62 -1.26 -0.88
N ALA A 384 -11.10 -0.19 -1.50
CA ALA A 384 -10.65 1.01 -0.79
C ALA A 384 -11.65 1.59 0.22
N LYS A 385 -12.91 1.80 -0.17
CA LYS A 385 -13.98 2.28 0.71
C LYS A 385 -15.33 2.17 0.00
N ARG A 386 -16.32 1.58 0.66
CA ARG A 386 -17.71 1.53 0.16
C ARG A 386 -18.20 2.91 -0.29
N GLY A 387 -18.75 2.95 -1.48
CA GLY A 387 -19.37 4.14 -2.05
C GLY A 387 -18.41 5.20 -2.60
N ARG A 388 -17.09 5.07 -2.39
CA ARG A 388 -16.12 5.97 -3.02
C ARG A 388 -16.10 5.77 -4.53
N LYS A 389 -16.37 6.85 -5.27
CA LYS A 389 -16.33 6.85 -6.72
C LYS A 389 -14.92 7.11 -7.23
N ASN A 390 -14.30 6.14 -7.91
CA ASN A 390 -13.07 6.43 -8.65
C ASN A 390 -13.43 7.14 -9.96
N ASP A 391 -12.85 8.31 -10.18
CA ASP A 391 -13.10 9.15 -11.36
C ASP A 391 -11.79 9.61 -12.01
N LEU A 392 -11.40 8.87 -13.04
CA LEU A 392 -10.17 9.03 -13.82
C LEU A 392 -8.90 9.03 -12.96
N CYS A 393 -7.75 9.20 -13.61
CA CYS A 393 -6.49 9.26 -12.92
C CYS A 393 -6.22 10.64 -12.32
N ASN A 394 -5.20 10.72 -11.46
CA ASN A 394 -4.83 11.92 -10.71
C ASN A 394 -4.16 13.05 -11.56
N ASN A 395 -4.21 12.97 -12.89
CA ASN A 395 -3.65 14.01 -13.77
C ASN A 395 -4.37 15.36 -13.57
N CYS A 396 -3.61 16.46 -13.65
CA CYS A 396 -4.07 17.83 -13.38
C CYS A 396 -4.54 18.12 -11.94
N TYR A 397 -4.77 17.10 -11.10
CA TYR A 397 -5.09 17.25 -9.69
C TYR A 397 -3.82 17.12 -8.85
N GLU A 398 -3.25 15.93 -8.75
CA GLU A 398 -2.12 15.63 -7.86
C GLU A 398 -0.82 15.38 -8.63
N LYS A 399 -0.91 15.17 -9.94
CA LYS A 399 0.23 14.88 -10.82
C LYS A 399 0.27 15.79 -12.04
N ILE A 400 1.48 16.25 -12.37
CA ILE A 400 1.83 16.90 -13.64
C ILE A 400 3.22 16.45 -14.13
N CYS A 401 3.61 16.88 -15.33
CA CYS A 401 4.89 16.58 -15.95
C CYS A 401 5.57 17.86 -16.45
N VAL A 402 6.88 17.97 -16.29
CA VAL A 402 7.74 19.01 -16.87
C VAL A 402 8.67 18.34 -17.88
N ASN A 403 8.63 18.83 -19.10
CA ASN A 403 9.47 18.36 -20.19
C ASN A 403 10.89 18.93 -20.09
N SER A 404 11.82 18.34 -20.85
CA SER A 404 13.22 18.79 -20.90
C SER A 404 13.40 20.21 -21.43
N ASP A 405 12.44 20.78 -22.16
CA ASP A 405 12.47 22.18 -22.61
C ASP A 405 11.82 23.17 -21.62
N GLY A 406 11.29 22.66 -20.51
CA GLY A 406 10.58 23.42 -19.48
C GLY A 406 9.09 23.65 -19.75
N HIS A 407 8.48 23.00 -20.73
CA HIS A 407 7.02 23.01 -20.87
C HIS A 407 6.35 22.03 -19.91
N VAL A 408 5.17 22.37 -19.43
CA VAL A 408 4.39 21.59 -18.46
C VAL A 408 3.20 20.91 -19.15
N TYR A 409 2.93 19.67 -18.78
CA TYR A 409 1.87 18.82 -19.34
C TYR A 409 1.09 18.11 -18.22
N PRO A 410 -0.17 17.71 -18.46
CA PRO A 410 -1.01 16.98 -17.49
C PRO A 410 -0.41 15.70 -16.93
N CYS A 411 0.37 14.96 -17.73
CA CYS A 411 1.05 13.75 -17.29
C CYS A 411 2.20 13.38 -18.24
N ALA A 412 3.03 12.42 -17.83
CA ALA A 412 4.20 11.99 -18.60
C ALA A 412 3.87 11.42 -19.98
N SER A 413 2.70 10.78 -20.17
CA SER A 413 2.35 10.22 -21.47
C SER A 413 1.80 11.23 -22.47
N LEU A 414 1.29 12.36 -21.98
CA LEU A 414 0.87 13.51 -22.81
C LEU A 414 2.02 14.47 -23.10
N ASN A 415 3.23 14.21 -22.58
CA ASN A 415 4.42 15.02 -22.76
C ASN A 415 4.75 15.29 -24.24
N GLY A 416 5.13 16.52 -24.56
CA GLY A 416 5.56 16.94 -25.90
C GLY A 416 4.45 17.14 -26.93
N ASP A 417 3.18 16.91 -26.56
CA ASP A 417 2.04 17.11 -27.47
C ASP A 417 1.49 18.54 -27.36
N PRO A 418 1.47 19.33 -28.46
CA PRO A 418 1.00 20.71 -28.43
C PRO A 418 -0.42 20.89 -27.88
N ALA A 419 -1.31 19.92 -28.07
CA ALA A 419 -2.69 19.99 -27.58
C ALA A 419 -2.78 20.01 -26.04
N PHE A 420 -1.72 19.56 -25.36
CA PHE A 420 -1.64 19.44 -23.91
C PHE A 420 -0.57 20.33 -23.27
N ASN A 421 0.00 21.29 -24.02
CA ASN A 421 0.98 22.24 -23.49
C ASN A 421 0.30 23.25 -22.55
N ALA A 422 0.60 23.18 -21.25
CA ALA A 422 0.01 24.04 -20.23
C ALA A 422 0.76 25.38 -20.03
N GLY A 423 1.94 25.54 -20.61
CA GLY A 423 2.83 26.68 -20.38
C GLY A 423 4.25 26.25 -20.03
N SER A 424 5.12 27.21 -19.71
CA SER A 424 6.54 26.96 -19.45
C SER A 424 7.00 27.53 -18.11
N VAL A 425 7.78 26.73 -17.36
CA VAL A 425 8.41 27.13 -16.08
C VAL A 425 9.44 28.24 -16.25
N ARG A 426 9.88 28.53 -17.49
CA ARG A 426 10.75 29.69 -17.77
C ARG A 426 9.98 31.02 -17.80
N LYS A 427 8.65 30.98 -17.84
CA LYS A 427 7.79 32.17 -17.98
C LYS A 427 6.88 32.40 -16.77
N LYS A 428 6.47 31.33 -16.08
CA LYS A 428 5.56 31.36 -14.93
C LYS A 428 5.99 30.33 -13.91
N SER A 429 5.59 30.52 -12.65
CA SER A 429 5.81 29.50 -11.62
C SER A 429 5.07 28.20 -11.96
N LEU A 430 5.61 27.06 -11.50
CA LEU A 430 4.99 25.74 -11.64
C LEU A 430 3.57 25.73 -11.06
N LYS A 431 3.36 26.39 -9.92
CA LYS A 431 2.07 26.49 -9.24
C LYS A 431 1.04 27.23 -10.07
N ASP A 432 1.41 28.37 -10.67
CA ASP A 432 0.48 29.14 -11.51
C ASP A 432 0.09 28.35 -12.77
N ILE A 433 1.04 27.62 -13.36
CA ILE A 433 0.74 26.77 -14.52
C ILE A 433 -0.23 25.63 -14.13
N TRP A 434 0.03 24.97 -13.00
CA TRP A 434 -0.81 23.88 -12.49
C TRP A 434 -2.24 24.33 -12.16
N LEU A 435 -2.39 25.46 -11.45
CA LEU A 435 -3.71 25.93 -11.00
C LEU A 435 -4.46 26.71 -12.07
N ASP A 436 -3.79 27.54 -12.87
CA ASP A 436 -4.47 28.54 -13.70
C ASP A 436 -4.51 28.26 -15.20
N SER A 437 -3.66 27.38 -15.73
CA SER A 437 -3.64 27.13 -17.17
C SER A 437 -4.96 26.52 -17.66
N LYS A 438 -5.35 26.92 -18.89
CA LYS A 438 -6.58 26.43 -19.54
C LYS A 438 -6.55 24.90 -19.72
N VAL A 439 -5.38 24.34 -20.04
CA VAL A 439 -5.20 22.89 -20.22
C VAL A 439 -5.45 22.15 -18.91
N MET A 440 -4.89 22.62 -17.79
CA MET A 440 -5.07 21.97 -16.50
C MET A 440 -6.53 22.08 -16.01
N LYS A 441 -7.18 23.24 -16.20
CA LYS A 441 -8.60 23.44 -15.89
C LYS A 441 -9.49 22.47 -16.69
N LYS A 442 -9.30 22.40 -18.01
CA LYS A 442 -10.04 21.46 -18.88
C LYS A 442 -9.78 20.00 -18.51
N GLY A 443 -8.55 19.64 -18.14
CA GLY A 443 -8.24 18.30 -17.67
C GLY A 443 -8.95 17.95 -16.36
N ARG A 444 -9.10 18.92 -15.44
CA ARG A 444 -9.85 18.75 -14.19
C ARG A 444 -11.36 18.62 -14.41
N GLU A 445 -11.90 19.29 -15.41
CA GLU A 445 -13.30 19.21 -15.84
C GLU A 445 -13.68 17.85 -16.46
N ASN A 446 -12.72 17.14 -17.05
CA ASN A 446 -12.95 15.79 -17.58
C ASN A 446 -13.34 14.83 -16.45
N SER A 447 -14.25 13.90 -16.72
CA SER A 447 -14.77 12.91 -15.77
C SER A 447 -15.13 11.63 -16.51
N VAL A 448 -15.19 10.51 -15.78
CA VAL A 448 -15.79 9.26 -16.27
C VAL A 448 -17.22 9.48 -16.79
N GLN A 449 -17.98 10.44 -16.23
CA GLN A 449 -19.31 10.82 -16.71
C GLN A 449 -19.30 11.38 -18.14
N ASN A 450 -18.17 11.95 -18.59
CA ASN A 450 -18.06 12.48 -19.94
C ASN A 450 -17.78 11.39 -20.98
N LYS A 451 -17.57 10.13 -20.56
CA LYS A 451 -17.33 8.97 -21.44
C LYS A 451 -18.64 8.22 -21.68
N PRO A 452 -19.30 8.34 -22.85
CA PRO A 452 -20.63 7.77 -23.08
C PRO A 452 -20.71 6.27 -22.80
N GLU A 453 -19.69 5.52 -23.23
CA GLU A 453 -19.60 4.06 -23.04
C GLU A 453 -19.39 3.64 -21.57
N CYS A 454 -19.00 4.55 -20.68
CA CYS A 454 -18.79 4.26 -19.26
C CYS A 454 -20.07 4.43 -18.43
N ARG A 455 -21.00 5.32 -18.82
CA ARG A 455 -22.19 5.71 -18.02
C ARG A 455 -23.14 4.56 -17.68
N THR A 456 -23.14 3.52 -18.52
CA THR A 456 -23.97 2.31 -18.36
C THR A 456 -23.16 1.10 -17.87
N CYS A 457 -21.85 1.26 -17.63
CA CYS A 457 -21.00 0.17 -17.21
C CYS A 457 -21.08 -0.06 -15.70
N TYR A 458 -21.34 -1.30 -15.27
CA TYR A 458 -21.40 -1.65 -13.84
C TYR A 458 -20.06 -1.48 -13.09
N LEU A 459 -18.94 -1.33 -13.81
CA LEU A 459 -17.61 -1.07 -13.26
C LEU A 459 -17.19 0.40 -13.34
N GLU A 460 -18.10 1.30 -13.74
CA GLU A 460 -17.82 2.72 -13.99
C GLU A 460 -16.96 3.36 -12.90
N TYR A 461 -17.38 3.24 -11.64
CA TYR A 461 -16.72 3.86 -10.50
C TYR A 461 -15.67 2.97 -9.80
N PHE A 462 -15.56 1.70 -10.19
CA PHE A 462 -14.44 0.85 -9.77
C PHE A 462 -13.22 1.10 -10.65
N CYS A 463 -13.42 1.10 -11.98
CA CYS A 463 -12.37 1.36 -12.97
C CYS A 463 -12.05 2.85 -13.09
N GLY A 464 -13.06 3.71 -13.02
CA GLY A 464 -12.94 5.15 -13.17
C GLY A 464 -12.65 5.61 -14.60
N GLY A 465 -12.98 4.83 -15.63
CA GLY A 465 -12.94 5.27 -17.04
C GLY A 465 -11.61 5.12 -17.78
N GLY A 466 -10.62 4.47 -17.19
CA GLY A 466 -9.33 4.19 -17.84
C GLY A 466 -8.44 5.43 -18.07
N CYS A 467 -7.31 5.21 -18.72
CA CYS A 467 -6.26 6.21 -18.93
C CYS A 467 -6.66 7.23 -19.99
N THR A 468 -6.69 8.52 -19.63
CA THR A 468 -6.99 9.62 -20.56
C THR A 468 -6.09 9.62 -21.80
N SER A 469 -4.81 9.28 -21.61
CA SER A 469 -3.85 9.24 -22.72
C SER A 469 -4.08 8.04 -23.64
N HIS A 470 -4.47 6.88 -23.11
CA HIS A 470 -4.85 5.74 -23.96
C HIS A 470 -6.11 6.05 -24.75
N SER A 471 -7.12 6.67 -24.13
CA SER A 471 -8.34 7.11 -24.83
C SER A 471 -8.03 8.09 -25.96
N TYR A 472 -7.25 9.14 -25.68
CA TYR A 472 -6.94 10.17 -26.67
C TYR A 472 -6.20 9.61 -27.88
N TYR A 473 -5.07 8.93 -27.65
CA TYR A 473 -4.26 8.43 -28.75
C TYR A 473 -4.86 7.19 -29.42
N GLY A 474 -5.61 6.37 -28.68
CA GLY A 474 -6.36 5.25 -29.26
C GLY A 474 -7.39 5.73 -30.26
N SER A 475 -8.21 6.72 -29.88
CA SER A 475 -9.20 7.28 -30.80
C SER A 475 -8.56 8.06 -31.94
N GLU A 476 -7.41 8.69 -31.72
CA GLU A 476 -6.66 9.37 -32.79
C GLU A 476 -6.21 8.39 -33.87
N VAL A 477 -5.66 7.24 -33.46
CA VAL A 477 -5.26 6.19 -34.41
C VAL A 477 -6.47 5.58 -35.12
N GLU A 478 -7.59 5.38 -34.42
CA GLU A 478 -8.79 4.75 -34.98
C GLU A 478 -9.59 5.68 -35.90
N THR A 479 -9.73 6.96 -35.53
CA THR A 479 -10.67 7.90 -36.17
C THR A 479 -9.98 9.07 -36.86
N GLY A 480 -8.66 9.20 -36.73
CA GLY A 480 -7.90 10.38 -37.17
C GLY A 480 -8.02 11.59 -36.23
N LYS A 481 -8.79 11.50 -35.14
CA LYS A 481 -8.99 12.60 -34.19
C LYS A 481 -8.94 12.13 -32.72
N GLY A 482 -8.01 12.71 -31.95
CA GLY A 482 -7.87 12.38 -30.54
C GLY A 482 -9.01 12.93 -29.67
N SER A 483 -9.51 12.11 -28.74
CA SER A 483 -10.58 12.46 -27.81
C SER A 483 -10.31 11.96 -26.38
N ILE A 484 -10.28 12.88 -25.43
CA ILE A 484 -10.10 12.56 -23.99
C ILE A 484 -11.32 11.87 -23.37
N THR A 485 -12.47 11.93 -24.05
CA THR A 485 -13.74 11.30 -23.64
C THR A 485 -14.03 9.99 -24.36
N ALA A 486 -13.15 9.56 -25.29
CA ALA A 486 -13.26 8.23 -25.89
C ALA A 486 -13.06 7.13 -24.84
N ARG A 487 -13.51 5.92 -25.14
CA ARG A 487 -13.22 4.74 -24.32
C ARG A 487 -11.72 4.44 -24.31
N ASP A 488 -11.23 3.91 -23.20
CA ASP A 488 -9.87 3.34 -23.15
C ASP A 488 -9.82 2.05 -24.02
N PRO A 489 -8.88 1.91 -24.97
CA PRO A 489 -8.73 0.69 -25.78
C PRO A 489 -8.55 -0.60 -24.95
N TYR A 490 -8.09 -0.48 -23.71
CA TYR A 490 -7.90 -1.60 -22.79
C TYR A 490 -9.12 -1.86 -21.89
N CYS A 491 -10.30 -1.34 -22.24
CA CYS A 491 -11.54 -1.53 -21.47
C CYS A 491 -11.89 -3.00 -21.23
N SER A 492 -11.76 -3.89 -22.24
CA SER A 492 -12.00 -5.33 -22.06
C SER A 492 -11.03 -5.94 -21.05
N THR A 493 -9.75 -5.54 -21.05
CA THR A 493 -8.77 -5.95 -20.05
C THR A 493 -9.19 -5.51 -18.65
N TYR A 494 -9.55 -4.24 -18.45
CA TYR A 494 -10.02 -3.75 -17.15
C TYR A 494 -11.23 -4.54 -16.66
N LYS A 495 -12.25 -4.73 -17.50
CA LYS A 495 -13.46 -5.49 -17.16
C LYS A 495 -13.11 -6.90 -16.69
N ALA A 496 -12.29 -7.61 -17.45
CA ALA A 496 -11.86 -8.96 -17.12
C ALA A 496 -11.10 -9.03 -15.79
N LEU A 497 -10.15 -8.11 -15.55
CA LEU A 497 -9.33 -8.12 -14.33
C LEU A 497 -10.12 -7.70 -13.09
N PHE A 498 -10.96 -6.65 -13.18
CA PHE A 498 -11.82 -6.25 -12.07
C PHE A 498 -12.80 -7.35 -11.69
N GLU A 499 -13.41 -8.01 -12.68
CA GLU A 499 -14.32 -9.13 -12.42
C GLU A 499 -13.59 -10.31 -11.74
N ASP A 500 -12.42 -10.69 -12.23
CA ASP A 500 -11.60 -11.73 -11.59
C ASP A 500 -11.22 -11.38 -10.15
N ILE A 501 -10.89 -10.12 -9.89
CA ILE A 501 -10.50 -9.64 -8.56
C ILE A 501 -11.70 -9.64 -7.62
N ILE A 502 -12.84 -9.07 -8.02
CA ILE A 502 -14.04 -9.05 -7.17
C ILE A 502 -14.44 -10.49 -6.84
N TRP A 503 -14.38 -11.41 -7.80
CA TRP A 503 -14.65 -12.82 -7.53
C TRP A 503 -13.64 -13.46 -6.57
N GLU A 504 -12.33 -13.20 -6.74
CA GLU A 504 -11.32 -13.71 -5.81
C GLU A 504 -11.57 -13.23 -4.38
N LEU A 505 -11.94 -11.96 -4.20
CA LEU A 505 -12.27 -11.39 -2.90
C LEU A 505 -13.58 -11.94 -2.34
N ALA A 506 -14.59 -12.08 -3.20
CA ALA A 506 -15.91 -12.59 -2.83
C ALA A 506 -15.86 -14.04 -2.34
N SER A 507 -15.00 -14.87 -2.94
CA SER A 507 -14.87 -16.30 -2.63
C SER A 507 -13.68 -16.62 -1.71
N GLU A 508 -12.97 -15.62 -1.19
CA GLU A 508 -11.80 -15.86 -0.36
C GLU A 508 -12.18 -16.60 0.93
N GLY A 509 -11.60 -17.79 1.14
CA GLY A 509 -11.84 -18.61 2.34
C GLY A 509 -13.20 -19.29 2.40
N VAL A 510 -13.99 -19.25 1.32
CA VAL A 510 -15.32 -19.84 1.25
C VAL A 510 -15.24 -21.27 0.72
N PRO A 511 -15.75 -22.29 1.43
CA PRO A 511 -15.82 -23.66 0.92
C PRO A 511 -16.87 -23.77 -0.21
N SER A 512 -16.62 -24.67 -1.18
CA SER A 512 -17.60 -25.00 -2.22
C SER A 512 -18.86 -25.59 -1.58
N GLN A 513 -20.03 -25.05 -1.91
CA GLN A 513 -21.31 -25.57 -1.43
C GLN A 513 -22.30 -25.77 -2.57
N ASP A 514 -22.86 -26.97 -2.65
CA ASP A 514 -24.04 -27.25 -3.46
C ASP A 514 -25.28 -26.99 -2.60
N GLY A 515 -25.80 -25.77 -2.66
CA GLY A 515 -26.92 -25.37 -1.82
C GLY A 515 -28.27 -25.90 -2.32
N GLN A 516 -28.74 -27.02 -1.77
CA GLN A 516 -30.17 -27.39 -1.74
C GLN A 516 -30.69 -27.30 -0.29
N GLY A 517 -31.91 -26.77 -0.08
CA GLY A 517 -32.53 -26.66 1.24
C GLY A 517 -32.12 -25.42 2.05
N TYR A 518 -32.56 -25.33 3.31
CA TYR A 518 -32.21 -24.21 4.21
C TYR A 518 -30.79 -24.39 4.75
N SER A 519 -29.98 -23.34 4.63
CA SER A 519 -28.77 -23.15 5.43
C SER A 519 -28.85 -21.80 6.11
N THR A 520 -28.26 -21.66 7.30
CA THR A 520 -28.11 -20.36 7.97
C THR A 520 -27.60 -19.31 6.97
N PRO A 521 -28.29 -18.16 6.80
CA PRO A 521 -27.87 -17.13 5.87
C PRO A 521 -26.55 -16.50 6.31
N LEU A 522 -25.57 -16.46 5.40
CA LEU A 522 -24.23 -15.97 5.69
C LEU A 522 -23.82 -14.89 4.71
N VAL A 523 -23.19 -13.84 5.23
CA VAL A 523 -22.32 -12.96 4.47
C VAL A 523 -20.93 -13.57 4.49
N TYR A 524 -20.40 -13.90 3.32
CA TYR A 524 -19.04 -14.43 3.21
C TYR A 524 -18.00 -13.31 3.25
N ASN A 525 -18.06 -12.42 2.27
CA ASN A 525 -17.14 -11.29 2.15
C ASN A 525 -17.90 -10.06 1.64
N ALA A 526 -17.38 -8.87 1.95
CA ALA A 526 -17.93 -7.60 1.46
C ALA A 526 -16.80 -6.58 1.25
N MET A 527 -17.09 -5.51 0.50
CA MET A 527 -16.16 -4.39 0.32
C MET A 527 -15.82 -3.72 1.66
N ASP A 528 -14.62 -3.15 1.82
CA ASP A 528 -14.20 -2.53 3.09
C ASP A 528 -14.83 -1.15 3.32
N SER A 529 -15.02 -0.77 4.59
CA SER A 529 -15.64 0.52 4.97
C SER A 529 -14.65 1.64 5.26
N LYS A 530 -13.34 1.34 5.33
CA LYS A 530 -12.29 2.30 5.69
C LYS A 530 -11.23 2.41 4.60
N PHE A 531 -10.85 3.64 4.33
CA PHE A 531 -9.78 3.99 3.40
C PHE A 531 -8.41 3.79 4.07
N PRO A 532 -7.43 3.16 3.41
CA PRO A 532 -6.06 3.18 3.89
C PRO A 532 -5.56 4.63 3.97
N SER A 533 -4.94 5.02 5.08
CA SER A 533 -4.70 6.44 5.44
C SER A 533 -3.76 7.22 4.52
N HIS A 534 -3.08 6.55 3.58
CA HIS A 534 -2.00 7.10 2.75
C HIS A 534 -2.43 7.44 1.30
N LEU A 535 -3.62 7.02 0.86
CA LEU A 535 -4.12 7.33 -0.49
C LEU A 535 -4.90 8.68 -0.47
N GLY A 536 -4.78 9.51 -1.51
CA GLY A 536 -5.66 10.66 -1.75
C GLY A 536 -5.50 11.90 -0.86
N ALA A 537 -4.33 12.12 -0.24
CA ALA A 537 -4.07 13.31 0.58
C ALA A 537 -3.92 14.61 -0.24
N GLY A 538 -3.76 14.53 -1.56
CA GLY A 538 -3.60 15.67 -2.47
C GLY A 538 -4.92 16.20 -3.06
N ILE A 539 -6.04 15.52 -2.80
CA ILE A 539 -7.39 15.93 -3.22
C ILE A 539 -8.22 16.36 -2.03
N LYS A 540 -8.93 17.48 -2.18
CA LYS A 540 -9.92 17.92 -1.21
C LYS A 540 -11.32 17.62 -1.71
N SER A 541 -12.12 16.92 -0.91
CA SER A 541 -13.57 16.82 -1.12
C SER A 541 -14.21 18.18 -0.84
N ILE A 542 -15.02 18.65 -1.79
CA ILE A 542 -15.77 19.91 -1.72
C ILE A 542 -17.28 19.70 -1.72
N ASP A 543 -17.74 18.46 -1.98
CA ASP A 543 -19.13 18.04 -1.85
C ASP A 543 -19.24 16.90 -0.82
N LYS A 544 -19.99 17.15 0.27
CA LYS A 544 -20.22 16.15 1.31
C LYS A 544 -21.06 14.95 0.85
N LYS A 545 -21.78 15.07 -0.27
CA LYS A 545 -22.66 14.01 -0.81
C LYS A 545 -21.87 12.92 -1.53
N PHE A 546 -20.68 13.24 -2.05
CA PHE A 546 -19.90 12.32 -2.86
C PHE A 546 -18.50 12.17 -2.32
N ASP A 547 -18.14 10.93 -1.96
CA ASP A 547 -16.75 10.56 -1.78
C ASP A 547 -16.17 10.18 -3.14
N VAL A 548 -15.18 10.95 -3.62
CA VAL A 548 -14.58 10.79 -4.94
C VAL A 548 -13.07 10.68 -4.81
N GLY A 549 -12.50 9.70 -5.50
CA GLY A 549 -11.08 9.50 -5.62
C GLY A 549 -10.60 9.55 -7.06
N CYS A 550 -9.34 9.94 -7.23
CA CYS A 550 -8.58 9.60 -8.43
C CYS A 550 -7.69 8.39 -8.18
N TYR A 551 -7.22 7.75 -9.24
CA TYR A 551 -6.27 6.62 -9.15
C TYR A 551 -4.95 6.90 -9.86
N HIS A 552 -3.90 6.15 -9.51
CA HIS A 552 -2.65 6.16 -10.27
C HIS A 552 -2.76 5.26 -11.50
N CYS A 553 -2.51 5.78 -12.71
CA CYS A 553 -2.47 4.96 -13.93
C CYS A 553 -1.32 3.96 -13.87
N SER A 554 -1.51 2.77 -14.43
CA SER A 554 -0.49 1.71 -14.54
C SER A 554 0.69 2.03 -15.48
N CYS A 555 0.96 3.31 -15.75
CA CYS A 555 2.03 3.76 -16.65
C CYS A 555 3.43 3.64 -16.02
N VAL A 556 3.51 3.48 -14.69
CA VAL A 556 4.65 3.11 -13.82
C VAL A 556 4.02 2.52 -12.54
N LEU A 557 4.80 1.76 -11.74
CA LEU A 557 4.50 1.31 -10.38
C LEU A 557 3.18 1.86 -9.83
N SER A 558 2.18 0.99 -9.83
CA SER A 558 0.78 1.26 -9.54
C SER A 558 0.39 0.80 -8.14
N VAL A 559 1.20 -0.06 -7.54
CA VAL A 559 1.39 -0.12 -6.10
C VAL A 559 2.16 1.13 -5.77
N ASP A 560 1.47 2.04 -5.09
CA ASP A 560 2.18 3.07 -4.39
C ASP A 560 3.26 2.38 -3.53
N VAL A 561 4.53 2.70 -3.81
CA VAL A 561 5.51 2.71 -2.74
C VAL A 561 5.04 3.86 -1.85
N GLU A 562 3.95 3.66 -1.09
CA GLU A 562 3.23 4.78 -0.51
C GLU A 562 4.16 5.55 0.40
N ASP A 563 4.04 6.84 0.25
CA ASP A 563 4.37 7.80 1.26
C ASP A 563 3.87 7.29 2.60
N ASP A 564 4.82 6.86 3.41
CA ASP A 564 4.92 7.56 4.67
C ASP A 564 6.31 8.18 4.82
N GLU A 565 6.33 9.51 4.91
CA GLU A 565 7.37 10.23 5.64
C GLU A 565 7.41 9.82 7.13
N GLU A 566 6.56 8.87 7.55
CA GLU A 566 6.56 8.13 8.80
C GLU A 566 7.12 6.68 8.74
N VAL A 567 7.73 6.19 7.64
CA VAL A 567 8.51 4.90 7.67
C VAL A 567 10.00 5.02 7.28
N CYS A 568 10.40 6.05 6.51
CA CYS A 568 11.78 6.18 5.98
C CYS A 568 12.55 7.48 6.36
N LYS A 569 12.36 8.01 7.57
CA LYS A 569 13.23 9.04 8.19
C LYS A 569 14.00 8.42 9.36
N PRO A 570 15.20 8.93 9.69
CA PRO A 570 15.81 8.75 11.02
C PRO A 570 14.85 9.15 12.16
N GLU A 571 13.88 10.01 11.87
CA GLU A 571 12.85 10.49 12.79
C GLU A 571 11.74 9.45 13.08
N ILE A 572 11.66 8.36 12.32
CA ILE A 572 10.76 7.22 12.60
C ILE A 572 11.42 6.16 13.43
N LYS A 573 12.75 6.08 13.37
CA LYS A 573 13.50 5.52 14.50
C LYS A 573 13.03 6.05 15.85
N GLY A 574 12.54 7.30 15.85
CA GLY A 574 11.82 7.89 16.96
C GLY A 574 10.29 7.84 16.90
N HIS A 575 9.59 7.74 15.75
CA HIS A 575 8.13 7.86 15.66
C HIS A 575 7.36 6.55 15.91
N VAL A 576 7.85 5.41 15.39
CA VAL A 576 7.32 4.09 15.76
C VAL A 576 7.60 3.87 17.24
N THR A 577 8.85 4.09 17.66
CA THR A 577 9.23 4.13 19.09
C THR A 577 8.34 5.07 19.92
N ARG A 578 8.02 6.29 19.46
CA ARG A 578 7.12 7.22 20.19
C ARG A 578 5.66 6.76 20.22
N THR A 579 5.15 6.13 19.16
CA THR A 579 3.75 5.66 19.09
C THR A 579 3.56 4.40 19.93
N VAL A 580 4.51 3.46 19.83
CA VAL A 580 4.64 2.29 20.69
C VAL A 580 4.78 2.75 22.14
N LYS A 581 5.72 3.67 22.45
CA LYS A 581 5.89 4.28 23.78
C LYS A 581 4.58 4.90 24.27
N LYS A 582 3.94 5.78 23.51
CA LYS A 582 2.66 6.42 23.90
C LYS A 582 1.53 5.41 24.11
N LYS A 583 1.46 4.33 23.34
CA LYS A 583 0.47 3.26 23.50
C LYS A 583 0.71 2.50 24.80
N PHE A 584 1.94 2.02 25.03
CA PHE A 584 2.26 1.20 26.20
C PHE A 584 2.34 2.05 27.49
N SER A 585 2.80 3.30 27.45
CA SER A 585 2.68 4.24 28.58
C SER A 585 1.22 4.45 29.00
N LYS A 586 0.26 4.48 28.05
CA LYS A 586 -1.18 4.52 28.39
C LYS A 586 -1.70 3.19 28.94
N ALA A 587 -1.30 2.08 28.31
CA ALA A 587 -1.70 0.74 28.73
C ALA A 587 -1.20 0.39 30.15
N ALA A 588 -0.12 1.03 30.62
CA ALA A 588 0.36 0.89 31.99
C ALA A 588 -0.70 1.31 33.05
N HIS A 589 -1.56 2.28 32.71
CA HIS A 589 -2.58 2.85 33.60
C HIS A 589 -4.02 2.41 33.26
N MET A 590 -4.29 2.05 32.00
CA MET A 590 -5.61 1.59 31.54
C MET A 590 -5.47 0.30 30.72
N PRO A 591 -5.74 -0.88 31.31
CA PRO A 591 -5.76 -2.16 30.61
C PRO A 591 -6.68 -2.14 29.39
N VAL A 592 -6.24 -2.72 28.28
CA VAL A 592 -7.03 -2.84 27.04
C VAL A 592 -7.27 -4.32 26.71
N ALA A 593 -8.55 -4.72 26.66
CA ALA A 593 -8.97 -6.12 26.58
C ALA A 593 -8.59 -6.86 25.29
N ASP A 594 -8.43 -6.15 24.16
CA ASP A 594 -8.19 -6.74 22.84
C ASP A 594 -6.74 -7.26 22.60
N TYR A 595 -5.84 -7.17 23.60
CA TYR A 595 -4.43 -7.57 23.49
C TYR A 595 -4.11 -8.89 24.23
N TYR A 596 -5.13 -9.72 24.46
CA TYR A 596 -5.00 -10.97 25.21
C TYR A 596 -4.06 -11.99 24.55
N CYS A 597 -3.14 -12.57 25.34
CA CYS A 597 -2.25 -13.65 24.91
C CYS A 597 -3.00 -15.00 24.92
N PRO A 598 -3.21 -15.65 23.75
CA PRO A 598 -3.93 -16.93 23.67
C PRO A 598 -3.20 -18.10 24.34
N THR A 599 -1.88 -18.02 24.48
CA THR A 599 -1.07 -19.05 25.16
C THR A 599 -0.96 -18.68 26.63
N GLY A 600 -1.86 -19.23 27.44
CA GLY A 600 -1.92 -18.96 28.87
C GLY A 600 -0.65 -19.35 29.63
N TYR A 601 -0.30 -18.54 30.64
CA TYR A 601 0.63 -18.92 31.70
C TYR A 601 -0.02 -19.97 32.61
N THR A 602 0.78 -20.87 33.19
CA THR A 602 0.22 -21.82 34.16
C THR A 602 -0.10 -21.09 35.47
N PRO A 603 -1.19 -21.43 36.19
CA PRO A 603 -1.49 -20.80 37.48
C PRO A 603 -0.31 -20.84 38.46
N LYS A 604 0.44 -21.97 38.46
CA LYS A 604 1.61 -22.19 39.30
C LYS A 604 2.77 -21.21 39.01
N ASP A 605 2.92 -20.78 37.75
CA ASP A 605 3.93 -19.78 37.37
C ASP A 605 3.50 -18.36 37.76
N LEU A 606 2.22 -18.13 38.08
CA LEU A 606 1.68 -16.81 38.39
C LEU A 606 1.38 -16.57 39.88
N GLU A 607 1.35 -17.62 40.72
CA GLU A 607 0.98 -17.54 42.15
C GLU A 607 1.71 -16.44 42.95
N HIS A 608 2.96 -16.15 42.61
CA HIS A 608 3.79 -15.15 43.29
C HIS A 608 3.72 -13.76 42.66
N ILE A 609 2.94 -13.59 41.60
CA ILE A 609 2.85 -12.37 40.79
C ILE A 609 1.56 -11.61 41.13
N PRO A 610 1.63 -10.31 41.46
CA PRO A 610 0.45 -9.49 41.72
C PRO A 610 -0.51 -9.40 40.51
N ASN A 611 -1.83 -9.40 40.75
CA ASN A 611 -2.85 -9.30 39.70
C ASN A 611 -2.68 -8.08 38.77
N GLU A 612 -2.21 -6.95 39.31
CA GLU A 612 -1.95 -5.73 38.54
C GLU A 612 -0.87 -5.89 37.44
N VAL A 613 -0.04 -6.93 37.52
CA VAL A 613 0.92 -7.32 36.46
C VAL A 613 0.20 -8.08 35.35
N LEU A 614 -0.76 -8.93 35.71
CA LEU A 614 -1.55 -9.72 34.76
C LEU A 614 -2.44 -8.83 33.90
N GLU A 615 -2.99 -7.76 34.48
CA GLU A 615 -3.86 -6.79 33.80
C GLU A 615 -3.16 -6.01 32.67
N VAL A 616 -1.82 -5.96 32.68
CA VAL A 616 -1.01 -5.24 31.67
C VAL A 616 -0.04 -6.17 30.92
N SER A 617 -0.28 -7.48 30.97
CA SER A 617 0.50 -8.47 30.24
C SER A 617 -0.01 -8.63 28.81
N TYR A 618 0.81 -8.24 27.84
CA TYR A 618 0.53 -8.37 26.41
C TYR A 618 1.56 -9.28 25.76
N GLY A 619 1.13 -10.27 24.98
CA GLY A 619 2.04 -11.24 24.37
C GLY A 619 1.37 -12.15 23.37
N CYS A 620 2.18 -12.94 22.67
CA CYS A 620 1.73 -13.95 21.70
C CYS A 620 2.30 -15.35 21.98
N GLY A 621 3.03 -15.48 23.09
CA GLY A 621 3.68 -16.70 23.53
C GLY A 621 3.98 -16.67 25.03
N ASN A 622 4.77 -17.65 25.48
CA ASN A 622 5.27 -17.76 26.84
C ASN A 622 6.75 -18.22 26.80
N PRO A 623 7.70 -17.33 26.45
CA PRO A 623 9.09 -17.69 26.26
C PRO A 623 9.75 -18.16 27.56
N ALA A 624 9.39 -17.59 28.72
CA ALA A 624 9.92 -17.99 30.02
C ALA A 624 9.51 -19.42 30.45
N ALA A 625 8.36 -19.92 30.00
CA ALA A 625 7.99 -21.32 30.19
C ALA A 625 8.83 -22.27 29.33
N LEU A 626 9.19 -21.84 28.12
CA LEU A 626 9.90 -22.65 27.13
C LEU A 626 11.43 -22.59 27.29
N ALA A 627 11.95 -21.67 28.10
CA ALA A 627 13.36 -21.28 28.18
C ALA A 627 14.35 -22.23 28.88
N ASP A 628 13.90 -23.38 29.40
CA ASP A 628 14.72 -24.31 30.21
C ASP A 628 15.67 -23.56 31.17
N ILE A 629 15.09 -22.67 31.97
CA ILE A 629 15.84 -21.73 32.84
C ILE A 629 16.54 -22.51 33.95
N LYS A 630 17.84 -22.25 34.13
CA LYS A 630 18.67 -22.90 35.16
C LYS A 630 18.91 -21.99 36.35
N GLU A 631 19.12 -22.61 37.52
CA GLU A 631 19.48 -21.89 38.74
C GLU A 631 20.79 -21.11 38.54
N GLY A 632 20.82 -19.85 39.00
CA GLY A 632 22.01 -19.00 38.90
C GLY A 632 22.26 -18.30 37.55
N GLU A 633 21.42 -18.52 36.53
CA GLU A 633 21.60 -17.87 35.22
C GLU A 633 21.41 -16.35 35.28
N THR A 634 22.12 -15.65 34.39
CA THR A 634 21.84 -14.24 34.06
C THR A 634 20.95 -14.18 32.82
N ILE A 635 19.76 -13.62 32.98
CA ILE A 635 18.71 -13.55 31.96
C ILE A 635 18.41 -12.10 31.59
N VAL A 636 18.23 -11.83 30.30
CA VAL A 636 17.70 -10.55 29.80
C VAL A 636 16.34 -10.77 29.16
N ASP A 637 15.36 -9.97 29.54
CA ASP A 637 14.02 -9.93 28.95
C ASP A 637 13.84 -8.64 28.12
N LEU A 638 13.50 -8.80 26.84
CA LEU A 638 13.33 -7.70 25.89
C LEU A 638 11.87 -7.28 25.81
N GLY A 639 11.59 -6.01 26.11
CA GLY A 639 10.22 -5.49 26.13
C GLY A 639 9.42 -5.97 27.34
N ALA A 640 10.04 -5.93 28.52
CA ALA A 640 9.53 -6.61 29.72
C ALA A 640 8.15 -6.12 30.21
N GLY A 641 7.68 -4.94 29.77
CA GLY A 641 6.37 -4.40 30.13
C GLY A 641 6.17 -4.34 31.64
N GLY A 642 5.08 -4.92 32.15
CA GLY A 642 4.79 -5.00 33.59
C GLY A 642 5.64 -6.02 34.37
N GLY A 643 6.50 -6.79 33.71
CA GLY A 643 7.48 -7.69 34.34
C GLY A 643 7.08 -9.16 34.46
N ILE A 644 6.00 -9.61 33.82
CA ILE A 644 5.48 -10.98 33.99
C ILE A 644 6.52 -12.08 33.68
N ASP A 645 7.15 -12.02 32.51
CA ASP A 645 8.16 -13.00 32.09
C ASP A 645 9.41 -12.93 33.00
N CYS A 646 9.79 -11.72 33.45
CA CYS A 646 10.85 -11.52 34.44
C CYS A 646 10.56 -12.20 35.79
N PHE A 647 9.33 -12.09 36.29
CA PHE A 647 8.96 -12.68 37.59
C PHE A 647 8.82 -14.20 37.51
N ILE A 648 8.37 -14.73 36.38
CA ILE A 648 8.40 -16.17 36.12
C ILE A 648 9.85 -16.67 36.10
N ALA A 649 10.74 -15.96 35.40
CA ALA A 649 12.15 -16.28 35.36
C ALA A 649 12.79 -16.24 36.76
N ALA A 650 12.51 -15.22 37.56
CA ALA A 650 13.03 -15.04 38.92
C ALA A 650 12.75 -16.23 39.84
N LYS A 651 11.52 -16.77 39.81
CA LYS A 651 11.15 -17.96 40.60
C LYS A 651 11.94 -19.20 40.17
N LYS A 652 12.25 -19.33 38.88
CA LYS A 652 12.97 -20.48 38.32
C LYS A 652 14.47 -20.44 38.56
N LEU A 653 15.09 -19.24 38.49
CA LEU A 653 16.54 -19.10 38.62
C LEU A 653 17.07 -19.03 40.07
N GLY A 654 16.17 -18.82 41.05
CA GLY A 654 16.52 -18.81 42.48
C GLY A 654 17.38 -17.62 42.94
N ARG A 655 17.74 -17.58 44.22
CA ARG A 655 18.40 -16.41 44.86
C ARG A 655 19.78 -16.04 44.30
N ASN A 656 20.41 -16.94 43.55
CA ASN A 656 21.78 -16.78 43.05
C ASN A 656 21.83 -16.30 41.59
N GLY A 657 20.69 -16.25 40.88
CA GLY A 657 20.65 -15.78 39.50
C GLY A 657 20.27 -14.31 39.41
N LYS A 658 20.05 -13.86 38.18
CA LYS A 658 19.80 -12.45 37.88
C LYS A 658 18.89 -12.28 36.67
N VAL A 659 17.84 -11.48 36.78
CA VAL A 659 16.97 -11.08 35.67
C VAL A 659 17.10 -9.59 35.41
N ILE A 660 17.32 -9.22 34.15
CA ILE A 660 17.37 -7.83 33.69
C ILE A 660 16.22 -7.63 32.70
N GLY A 661 15.15 -6.95 33.13
CA GLY A 661 14.05 -6.55 32.26
C GLY A 661 14.35 -5.22 31.57
N ILE A 662 14.23 -5.16 30.24
CA ILE A 662 14.48 -3.95 29.46
C ILE A 662 13.18 -3.47 28.84
N ASP A 663 12.80 -2.22 29.12
CA ASP A 663 11.67 -1.56 28.46
C ASP A 663 12.06 -0.13 28.06
N MET A 664 11.42 0.41 27.02
CA MET A 664 11.71 1.75 26.49
C MET A 664 10.91 2.87 27.18
N THR A 665 9.88 2.51 27.94
CA THR A 665 8.94 3.45 28.59
C THR A 665 9.27 3.59 30.07
N ASP A 666 9.25 4.83 30.56
CA ASP A 666 9.55 5.10 31.97
C ASP A 666 8.42 4.54 32.86
N GLU A 667 7.18 4.62 32.37
CA GLU A 667 5.98 4.17 33.07
C GLU A 667 5.95 2.65 33.29
N MET A 668 6.38 1.85 32.30
CA MET A 668 6.46 0.39 32.47
C MET A 668 7.62 0.02 33.40
N VAL A 669 8.78 0.67 33.29
CA VAL A 669 9.93 0.42 34.18
C VAL A 669 9.57 0.74 35.63
N GLU A 670 8.92 1.88 35.89
CA GLU A 670 8.46 2.27 37.23
C GLU A 670 7.46 1.25 37.79
N LYS A 671 6.44 0.87 36.98
CA LYS A 671 5.44 -0.12 37.39
C LYS A 671 6.05 -1.50 37.64
N ALA A 672 6.95 -1.95 36.79
CA ALA A 672 7.63 -3.23 36.92
C ALA A 672 8.56 -3.24 38.15
N THR A 673 9.26 -2.13 38.42
CA THR A 673 10.12 -1.97 39.61
C THR A 673 9.30 -2.02 40.90
N ALA A 674 8.16 -1.33 40.97
CA ALA A 674 7.26 -1.40 42.12
C ALA A 674 6.71 -2.82 42.34
N ASN A 675 6.45 -3.56 41.25
CA ASN A 675 6.03 -4.96 41.33
C ASN A 675 7.17 -5.90 41.73
N ALA A 676 8.41 -5.61 41.36
CA ALA A 676 9.57 -6.38 41.76
C ALA A 676 9.71 -6.44 43.29
N GLU A 677 9.45 -5.33 44.00
CA GLU A 677 9.49 -5.32 45.46
C GLU A 677 8.42 -6.21 46.09
N LYS A 678 7.20 -6.21 45.52
CA LYS A 678 6.09 -7.07 45.97
C LYS A 678 6.45 -8.54 45.74
N VAL A 679 6.94 -8.86 44.55
CA VAL A 679 7.36 -10.21 44.18
C VAL A 679 8.53 -10.67 45.05
N ALA A 680 9.51 -9.81 45.32
CA ALA A 680 10.66 -10.13 46.17
C ALA A 680 10.25 -10.46 47.60
N LYS A 681 9.23 -9.78 48.15
CA LYS A 681 8.66 -10.13 49.46
C LYS A 681 8.02 -11.51 49.47
N VAL A 682 7.35 -11.90 48.38
CA VAL A 682 6.73 -13.23 48.24
C VAL A 682 7.79 -14.32 48.03
N LEU A 683 8.81 -14.06 47.21
CA LEU A 683 9.88 -15.02 46.92
C LEU A 683 10.94 -15.12 48.04
N GLY A 684 11.07 -14.08 48.88
CA GLY A 684 12.06 -13.99 49.94
C GLY A 684 13.46 -13.57 49.48
N TYR A 685 13.60 -13.14 48.23
CA TYR A 685 14.85 -12.65 47.65
C TYR A 685 14.56 -11.71 46.48
N ASN A 686 15.50 -10.81 46.18
CA ASN A 686 15.40 -9.89 45.05
C ASN A 686 16.52 -10.16 44.03
N VAL A 687 16.14 -10.58 42.82
CA VAL A 687 17.04 -10.93 41.72
C VAL A 687 16.65 -10.25 40.41
N VAL A 688 15.63 -9.38 40.43
CA VAL A 688 15.09 -8.71 39.24
C VAL A 688 15.48 -7.24 39.27
N GLU A 689 16.07 -6.76 38.20
CA GLU A 689 16.26 -5.33 37.95
C GLU A 689 15.61 -4.93 36.62
N PHE A 690 14.99 -3.75 36.59
CA PHE A 690 14.44 -3.17 35.37
C PHE A 690 15.28 -1.99 34.91
N ARG A 691 15.60 -1.94 33.62
CA ARG A 691 16.43 -0.90 33.01
C ARG A 691 15.67 -0.25 31.87
N ARG A 692 15.69 1.08 31.83
CA ARG A 692 15.27 1.83 30.65
C ARG A 692 16.28 1.60 29.52
N GLY A 693 15.83 1.10 28.38
CA GLY A 693 16.72 0.83 27.25
C GLY A 693 15.98 0.65 25.92
N ASN A 694 16.72 0.82 24.82
CA ASN A 694 16.25 0.48 23.49
C ASN A 694 16.78 -0.90 23.13
N ILE A 695 15.94 -1.83 22.69
CA ILE A 695 16.38 -3.20 22.38
C ILE A 695 17.28 -3.29 21.14
N MET A 696 17.40 -2.21 20.36
CA MET A 696 18.40 -2.05 19.30
C MET A 696 19.78 -1.59 19.80
N GLU A 697 19.89 -1.15 21.06
CA GLU A 697 21.12 -0.68 21.72
C GLU A 697 21.04 -1.03 23.22
N LEU A 698 21.28 -2.30 23.53
CA LEU A 698 21.02 -2.86 24.86
C LEU A 698 22.02 -2.32 25.89
N PRO A 699 21.56 -1.78 27.04
CA PRO A 699 22.42 -1.34 28.15
C PRO A 699 22.93 -2.54 28.97
N VAL A 700 23.57 -3.49 28.28
CA VAL A 700 24.08 -4.75 28.80
C VAL A 700 25.43 -5.04 28.17
N GLU A 701 26.38 -5.51 28.98
CA GLU A 701 27.75 -5.80 28.55
C GLU A 701 27.81 -6.97 27.57
N SER A 702 28.76 -6.91 26.63
CA SER A 702 28.97 -7.97 25.66
C SER A 702 29.41 -9.27 26.35
N ASN A 703 28.91 -10.42 25.89
CA ASN A 703 29.23 -11.75 26.45
C ASN A 703 28.96 -11.87 27.97
N SER A 704 27.88 -11.31 28.48
CA SER A 704 27.56 -11.31 29.91
C SER A 704 26.29 -12.09 30.28
N VAL A 705 25.51 -12.50 29.28
CA VAL A 705 24.16 -13.09 29.47
C VAL A 705 24.13 -14.55 29.07
N ASP A 706 23.48 -15.38 29.88
CA ASP A 706 23.31 -16.82 29.62
C ASP A 706 22.09 -17.10 28.73
N LEU A 707 21.00 -16.33 28.93
CA LEU A 707 19.74 -16.49 28.23
C LEU A 707 19.08 -15.13 27.91
N VAL A 708 18.62 -14.97 26.67
CA VAL A 708 17.74 -13.86 26.28
C VAL A 708 16.34 -14.37 25.99
N ILE A 709 15.32 -13.74 26.59
CA ILE A 709 13.91 -13.99 26.28
C ILE A 709 13.25 -12.73 25.70
N SER A 710 12.22 -12.91 24.89
CA SER A 710 11.46 -11.81 24.27
C SER A 710 10.05 -12.27 23.92
N ASN A 711 9.04 -11.45 24.21
CA ASN A 711 7.64 -11.74 23.91
C ASN A 711 6.99 -10.60 23.12
N CYS A 712 6.77 -10.82 21.82
CA CYS A 712 5.95 -9.97 20.95
C CYS A 712 6.39 -8.48 20.83
N VAL A 713 7.71 -8.23 20.77
CA VAL A 713 8.28 -6.87 20.68
C VAL A 713 9.26 -6.67 19.50
N ILE A 714 9.85 -7.72 18.91
CA ILE A 714 10.86 -7.55 17.84
C ILE A 714 10.16 -7.13 16.54
N ASN A 715 8.99 -7.69 16.25
CA ASN A 715 8.11 -7.24 15.18
C ASN A 715 7.77 -5.73 15.26
N LEU A 716 7.67 -5.15 16.46
CA LEU A 716 7.38 -3.73 16.70
C LEU A 716 8.59 -2.81 16.47
N THR A 717 9.79 -3.37 16.33
CA THR A 717 11.06 -2.64 16.20
C THR A 717 11.40 -2.32 14.75
N GLU A 718 12.03 -1.20 14.41
CA GLU A 718 12.26 -0.90 12.97
C GLU A 718 13.40 -1.72 12.35
N ASP A 719 14.45 -2.00 13.10
CA ASP A 719 15.64 -2.73 12.63
C ASP A 719 15.78 -4.06 13.37
N LYS A 720 15.11 -5.09 12.82
CA LYS A 720 15.09 -6.44 13.40
C LYS A 720 16.48 -7.09 13.40
N THR A 721 17.28 -6.82 12.36
CA THR A 721 18.64 -7.34 12.26
C THR A 721 19.51 -6.79 13.38
N LYS A 722 19.43 -5.47 13.64
CA LYS A 722 20.19 -4.87 14.75
C LYS A 722 19.81 -5.43 16.12
N VAL A 723 18.54 -5.77 16.36
CA VAL A 723 18.13 -6.44 17.61
C VAL A 723 18.82 -7.81 17.73
N LEU A 724 18.83 -8.60 16.65
CA LEU A 724 19.48 -9.91 16.65
C LEU A 724 21.00 -9.80 16.80
N ASP A 725 21.63 -8.77 16.22
CA ASP A 725 23.05 -8.44 16.43
C ASP A 725 23.34 -8.10 17.90
N GLU A 726 22.45 -7.33 18.55
CA GLU A 726 22.57 -7.00 19.97
C GLU A 726 22.39 -8.23 20.87
N ILE A 727 21.42 -9.11 20.56
CA ILE A 727 21.25 -10.40 21.23
C ILE A 727 22.54 -11.22 21.10
N TYR A 728 23.11 -11.30 19.89
CA TYR A 728 24.38 -11.98 19.67
C TYR A 728 25.50 -11.35 20.49
N ARG A 729 25.60 -10.01 20.54
CA ARG A 729 26.62 -9.28 21.28
C ARG A 729 26.58 -9.60 22.78
N ILE A 730 25.41 -9.56 23.42
CA ILE A 730 25.27 -9.71 24.88
C ILE A 730 25.39 -11.16 25.35
N LEU A 731 25.02 -12.13 24.51
CA LEU A 731 25.12 -13.54 24.87
C LEU A 731 26.57 -13.98 25.04
N LYS A 732 26.85 -14.72 26.12
CA LYS A 732 28.10 -15.47 26.30
C LYS A 732 28.25 -16.49 25.16
N PRO A 733 29.48 -16.90 24.79
CA PRO A 733 29.66 -18.13 24.00
C PRO A 733 28.92 -19.30 24.68
N GLY A 734 28.07 -20.01 23.93
CA GLY A 734 27.18 -21.05 24.46
C GLY A 734 25.87 -20.55 25.08
N GLY A 735 25.67 -19.24 25.22
CA GLY A 735 24.41 -18.64 25.63
C GLY A 735 23.32 -18.78 24.57
N ARG A 736 22.05 -18.75 24.99
CA ARG A 736 20.89 -19.06 24.13
C ARG A 736 19.83 -17.97 24.14
N PHE A 737 18.96 -17.97 23.13
CA PHE A 737 17.78 -17.11 23.12
C PHE A 737 16.51 -17.92 22.87
N ILE A 738 15.38 -17.45 23.43
CA ILE A 738 14.03 -17.88 23.07
C ILE A 738 13.16 -16.65 22.83
N ILE A 739 12.66 -16.52 21.61
CA ILE A 739 11.83 -15.39 21.18
C ILE A 739 10.46 -15.92 20.78
N SER A 740 9.39 -15.40 21.39
CA SER A 740 8.03 -15.53 20.87
C SER A 740 7.65 -14.26 20.12
N ASP A 741 7.25 -14.37 18.86
CA ASP A 741 6.87 -13.22 18.05
C ASP A 741 5.84 -13.58 16.97
N ILE A 742 5.31 -12.58 16.26
CA ILE A 742 4.45 -12.72 15.10
C ILE A 742 5.27 -12.67 13.82
N VAL A 743 5.11 -13.69 12.98
CA VAL A 743 5.62 -13.71 11.60
C VAL A 743 4.49 -13.83 10.60
N SER A 744 4.75 -13.49 9.34
CA SER A 744 3.82 -13.69 8.24
C SER A 744 4.22 -14.88 7.35
N ASP A 745 3.25 -15.53 6.70
CA ASP A 745 3.53 -16.50 5.63
C ASP A 745 4.08 -15.85 4.35
N LYS A 746 3.84 -14.55 4.17
CA LYS A 746 4.19 -13.78 2.97
C LYS A 746 4.76 -12.42 3.35
N PRO A 747 5.61 -11.81 2.50
CA PRO A 747 6.10 -10.47 2.76
C PRO A 747 4.96 -9.49 2.97
N VAL A 748 4.99 -8.76 4.09
CA VAL A 748 4.00 -7.72 4.36
C VAL A 748 4.22 -6.58 3.35
N PRO A 749 3.26 -6.29 2.46
CA PRO A 749 3.38 -5.24 1.47
C PRO A 749 3.46 -3.88 2.15
N GLY A 750 4.10 -2.92 1.49
CA GLY A 750 4.35 -1.59 2.06
C GLY A 750 3.10 -0.95 2.66
N TYR A 751 1.93 -1.13 2.06
CA TYR A 751 0.70 -0.49 2.49
C TYR A 751 0.15 -1.04 3.81
N LEU A 752 0.34 -2.33 4.06
CA LEU A 752 0.06 -2.92 5.38
C LEU A 752 1.12 -2.51 6.39
N LYS A 753 2.38 -2.33 5.99
CA LYS A 753 3.45 -1.81 6.86
C LYS A 753 3.15 -0.39 7.39
N ARG A 754 2.31 0.36 6.69
CA ARG A 754 1.94 1.76 7.00
C ARG A 754 0.62 1.88 7.79
N ASP A 755 -0.07 0.78 8.04
CA ASP A 755 -1.30 0.77 8.84
C ASP A 755 -0.97 0.80 10.34
N LYS A 756 -1.32 1.90 11.01
CA LYS A 756 -1.05 2.12 12.44
C LYS A 756 -1.83 1.16 13.34
N GLU A 757 -3.06 0.78 12.96
CA GLU A 757 -3.86 -0.18 13.73
C GLU A 757 -3.23 -1.58 13.63
N LEU A 758 -2.80 -1.99 12.44
CA LEU A 758 -2.12 -3.27 12.22
C LEU A 758 -0.71 -3.31 12.81
N TRP A 759 0.02 -2.19 12.83
CA TRP A 759 1.32 -2.10 13.51
C TRP A 759 1.14 -2.24 15.01
N ASN A 760 0.18 -1.51 15.58
CA ASN A 760 -0.18 -1.64 16.99
C ASN A 760 -0.69 -3.04 17.35
N ALA A 761 -1.20 -3.80 16.39
CA ALA A 761 -1.65 -5.18 16.56
C ALA A 761 -0.55 -6.23 16.33
N CYS A 762 0.72 -5.84 16.24
CA CYS A 762 1.86 -6.73 16.04
C CYS A 762 1.99 -7.36 14.64
N LEU A 763 1.27 -6.84 13.63
CA LEU A 763 1.17 -7.48 12.29
C LEU A 763 2.05 -6.79 11.25
N SER A 764 1.96 -5.47 11.13
CA SER A 764 2.61 -4.71 10.05
C SER A 764 4.13 -4.81 10.03
N GLY A 765 4.74 -4.96 11.21
CA GLY A 765 6.18 -5.09 11.34
C GLY A 765 6.70 -6.52 11.23
N ALA A 766 5.82 -7.52 11.05
CA ALA A 766 6.21 -8.92 10.98
C ALA A 766 7.12 -9.20 9.77
N LEU A 767 8.19 -9.96 10.02
CA LEU A 767 8.99 -10.60 8.97
C LEU A 767 8.28 -11.88 8.51
N THR A 768 8.65 -12.38 7.33
CA THR A 768 8.29 -13.76 7.00
C THR A 768 9.04 -14.73 7.91
N ASP A 769 8.48 -15.92 8.13
CA ASP A 769 9.16 -16.99 8.88
C ASP A 769 10.60 -17.22 8.38
N ARG A 770 10.77 -17.36 7.06
CA ARG A 770 12.08 -17.49 6.42
C ARG A 770 13.01 -16.31 6.71
N ARG A 771 12.53 -15.08 6.56
CA ARG A 771 13.37 -13.88 6.76
C ARG A 771 13.74 -13.68 8.22
N PHE A 772 12.86 -14.06 9.14
CA PHE A 772 13.13 -13.99 10.57
C PHE A 772 14.24 -14.96 10.97
N GLN A 773 14.15 -16.19 10.47
CA GLN A 773 15.19 -17.20 10.64
C GLN A 773 16.52 -16.77 10.00
N GLU A 774 16.51 -16.36 8.72
CA GLU A 774 17.71 -15.87 8.00
C GLU A 774 18.38 -14.69 8.75
N SER A 775 17.60 -13.81 9.37
CA SER A 775 18.15 -12.67 10.11
C SER A 775 18.93 -13.12 11.34
N ALA A 776 18.47 -14.18 12.03
CA ALA A 776 19.18 -14.73 13.17
C ALA A 776 20.44 -15.50 12.75
N GLU A 777 20.37 -16.25 11.64
CA GLU A 777 21.52 -16.92 11.04
C GLU A 777 22.61 -15.91 10.65
N ASN A 778 22.21 -14.80 10.00
CA ASN A 778 23.13 -13.73 9.61
C ASN A 778 23.77 -12.99 10.79
N ALA A 779 23.09 -12.91 11.94
CA ALA A 779 23.65 -12.35 13.17
C ALA A 779 24.73 -13.26 13.80
N GLY A 780 24.87 -14.51 13.32
CA GLY A 780 25.91 -15.45 13.73
C GLY A 780 25.40 -16.65 14.54
N PHE A 781 24.09 -16.88 14.62
CA PHE A 781 23.50 -18.05 15.28
C PHE A 781 23.35 -19.21 14.28
N PRO A 782 24.15 -20.28 14.36
CA PRO A 782 23.93 -21.46 13.54
C PRO A 782 22.68 -22.22 14.00
N ASP A 783 22.05 -22.93 13.07
CA ASP A 783 21.00 -23.93 13.35
C ASP A 783 19.79 -23.41 14.15
N VAL A 784 19.34 -22.19 13.84
CA VAL A 784 18.16 -21.57 14.45
C VAL A 784 16.91 -22.41 14.18
N GLN A 785 16.15 -22.71 15.22
CA GLN A 785 14.89 -23.45 15.11
C GLN A 785 13.71 -22.50 15.28
N LEU A 786 12.81 -22.49 14.30
CA LEU A 786 11.57 -21.72 14.32
C LEU A 786 10.36 -22.68 14.33
N ILE A 787 9.55 -22.59 15.37
CA ILE A 787 8.34 -23.40 15.56
C ILE A 787 7.13 -22.49 15.35
N LYS A 788 6.24 -22.88 14.44
CA LYS A 788 4.97 -22.18 14.19
C LYS A 788 3.91 -22.71 15.15
N ASN A 789 3.42 -21.84 16.03
CA ASN A 789 2.53 -22.24 17.13
C ASN A 789 1.07 -22.31 16.66
N TYR A 790 0.47 -21.15 16.38
CA TYR A 790 -0.93 -21.06 15.95
C TYR A 790 -1.13 -19.86 15.02
N LEU A 791 -2.21 -19.89 14.24
CA LEU A 791 -2.62 -18.75 13.41
C LEU A 791 -3.11 -17.63 14.34
N TYR A 792 -2.36 -16.54 14.40
CA TYR A 792 -2.68 -15.38 15.23
C TYR A 792 -3.79 -14.53 14.59
N LYS A 793 -3.63 -14.19 13.31
CA LYS A 793 -4.65 -13.45 12.56
C LYS A 793 -4.49 -13.65 11.05
N LYS A 794 -5.59 -13.64 10.31
CA LYS A 794 -5.56 -13.48 8.85
C LYS A 794 -5.89 -12.03 8.51
N VAL A 795 -5.01 -11.36 7.77
CA VAL A 795 -5.29 -10.01 7.24
C VAL A 795 -5.11 -10.08 5.73
N GLN A 796 -6.23 -9.92 5.02
CA GLN A 796 -6.28 -10.14 3.58
C GLN A 796 -5.70 -11.52 3.22
N TYR A 797 -4.79 -11.58 2.25
CA TYR A 797 -4.18 -12.82 1.78
C TYR A 797 -2.97 -13.29 2.61
N ILE A 798 -2.65 -12.59 3.70
CA ILE A 798 -1.49 -12.87 4.57
C ILE A 798 -1.98 -13.51 5.86
N GLN A 799 -1.35 -14.62 6.21
CA GLN A 799 -1.58 -15.33 7.45
C GLN A 799 -0.45 -14.98 8.41
N PHE A 800 -0.82 -14.44 9.56
CA PHE A 800 0.09 -14.09 10.63
C PHE A 800 0.04 -15.19 11.68
N TYR A 801 1.20 -15.74 12.00
CA TYR A 801 1.33 -16.83 12.96
C TYR A 801 2.13 -16.35 14.16
N SER A 802 1.72 -16.79 15.35
CA SER A 802 2.63 -16.82 16.49
C SER A 802 3.68 -17.89 16.24
N VAL A 803 4.94 -17.54 16.49
CA VAL A 803 6.07 -18.47 16.42
C VAL A 803 6.90 -18.40 17.69
N THR A 804 7.65 -19.48 17.93
CA THR A 804 8.75 -19.50 18.88
C THR A 804 10.04 -19.80 18.14
N MET A 805 11.00 -18.88 18.19
CA MET A 805 12.34 -19.03 17.62
C MET A 805 13.36 -19.23 18.73
N LYS A 806 14.22 -20.24 18.58
CA LYS A 806 15.32 -20.52 19.52
C LYS A 806 16.63 -20.72 18.78
N GLY A 807 17.71 -20.27 19.40
CA GLY A 807 19.07 -20.41 18.86
C GLY A 807 20.11 -20.23 19.95
N ALA A 808 21.36 -20.58 19.64
CA ALA A 808 22.47 -20.49 20.58
C ALA A 808 23.71 -19.88 19.93
N LYS A 809 24.41 -19.04 20.69
CA LYS A 809 25.68 -18.47 20.26
C LYS A 809 26.75 -19.58 20.27
N PRO A 810 27.56 -19.75 19.21
CA PRO A 810 28.61 -20.77 19.19
C PRO A 810 29.56 -20.64 20.38
N LEU A 811 29.97 -21.78 20.94
CA LEU A 811 31.17 -21.84 21.76
C LEU A 811 32.33 -21.45 20.84
N LYS A 812 33.15 -20.45 21.21
CA LYS A 812 34.31 -20.04 20.38
C LYS A 812 35.08 -21.29 19.94
N VAL A 813 35.10 -21.55 18.63
CA VAL A 813 36.01 -22.54 18.05
C VAL A 813 37.40 -21.89 18.10
N GLY A 814 38.32 -22.51 18.84
CA GLY A 814 39.72 -22.12 18.82
C GLY A 814 40.23 -22.02 17.39
N CYS A 815 41.17 -21.11 17.15
CA CYS A 815 41.83 -20.93 15.87
C CYS A 815 42.41 -22.29 15.39
N GLY A 816 41.66 -22.99 14.53
CA GLY A 816 42.10 -24.16 13.80
C GLY A 816 42.85 -23.69 12.57
N CYS A 817 44.13 -23.41 12.75
CA CYS A 817 45.06 -23.18 11.67
C CYS A 817 45.12 -24.43 10.78
N SER A 818 44.54 -24.36 9.59
CA SER A 818 44.95 -25.20 8.45
C SER A 818 44.58 -24.48 7.16
N ALA A 819 45.62 -24.06 6.44
CA ALA A 819 45.66 -23.44 5.11
C ALA A 819 46.07 -21.95 5.07
N CYS A 820 47.19 -21.66 5.72
CA CYS A 820 48.28 -21.02 4.98
C CYS A 820 48.82 -22.10 4.02
N GLY A 821 48.60 -21.92 2.71
CA GLY A 821 49.00 -22.85 1.65
C GLY A 821 48.55 -22.30 0.31
#